data_AF-A0A5N7U759-F1
#
_entry.id   AF-A0A5N7U759-F1
#
_cell.length_a   1.000
_cell.length_b   1.000
_cell.length_c   1.000
_cell.angle_alpha   90.00
_cell.angle_beta   90.00
_cell.angle_gamma   90.00
#
_symmetry.space_group_name_H-M   'P 1'
#
loop_
_entity.id
_entity.type
_entity.pdbx_description
1 polymer ?
#
loop_
_entity_poly.entity_id
_entity_poly.type
_entity_poly.pdbx_seq_one_letter_code
_entity_poly.pdbx_strand_id
1 'polypeptide(L)'
;MKNWTFRQWNTLLGWVIFVIAFFTYLSTIEPNFSFWDCGEYISSAVKLEVTHAPGAALFQIVGAVAAIFAFGNGENYSIVINGMSALFSAFTILFLFWTITHLVRRLLNKDFEEVTKHQEISILFAGAVGTLCFTFSDTFWFSAVEGEVYSMASMFIALLVWLITKWENEYKDAASERWIILIFFILGLSVGVHMMCMLAIPAVCLVYYARNYKFTWKNFIWANLITLGILIIVFKIIFPLIMTMFGRLEIFFVNGLGLPFHSGTIVAFILMVAICYFLIKYARKSKRNVFQTIALSIVYMIIGFSCWMVIPIRANANPPMNLNDPDTAIGMLDYYNREQYGDWPTIYGQNYTAFLDAKGIEKNEDGSFKTVKTGDIYEKDEKTGTYRKTGDRFNYVFNKSHVSLMPRMFSEDKQVMSNYISMYGAPDFTFNYDNADIADDPQAKQIFEELRAKYEDGTITASDYLKVKPYDLINVQKPSLAQNMDYFITFQNGYYFVRYLFWNFVGRQNDLEGSTENTRGNWISGISFIDDAMWGNQEAMPAKYKNESTVKFFFLPLILGLIGFFFQLNRDFGRFYAMLSIFILMSVGIIFYTGVKPFEPRERDYAMVGSFYVFAIWIGLGAGAILWLLQSKVKSNAANIVAGVVLLGVPFMMGFQNYNVHNRHNRYTSYDYGYSILKSLPKNDILFVYGDNDTYPVWAIQETERFRDDVKVVNFTLASTPWNLDQVKRRTYNAAGIPGILTHDDYRDGVNDQIYLMKKEDWEGVFSMLKQQGAPETEFQSFRKYLTQDSITLKEALNFIKMKSPEKDELLKMYFGEEKYEKYNILPVTKFILPVNKENAVKAGIINASDLPNVANQIMIDYKANTLYKSNLMMLDLLANFDWKRPVSFSSGGIYDSENIFYLDEYLQFDGFSYRLIPIHTPPTSDGDLGRVDGNSLYNVVKNYRWGNFKDLNTHFDETATSNIISYRSSASRAAAALALSGQKTKALELLDLAAKEIPAEKYNDPRSLSSMVYGYVVAGQEQKALKLADVLKKGIFEEYEYYLKLSPHDQKLIGREMRSKPMEYSLVVSAVADGYRKIGQKDKAYNYLVKSIEPIDSRFNRFVENLKEMGKEKAMRESEKVQKITPFYQYLFDVMEPYDSTYSKEKEEQITNAIIKATQ
;
A
#
# COMPACT_ATOMS: atom_id res chain seq x y z
N MET A 1 -54.80 10.78 0.44
CA MET A 1 -53.39 11.03 0.79
C MET A 1 -53.29 12.42 1.40
N LYS A 2 -52.60 12.61 2.54
CA LYS A 2 -52.45 13.93 3.18
C LYS A 2 -51.79 14.93 2.21
N ASN A 3 -52.24 16.18 2.17
CA ASN A 3 -51.60 17.26 1.41
C ASN A 3 -50.33 17.72 2.14
N TRP A 4 -49.21 17.05 1.89
CA TRP A 4 -47.91 17.43 2.45
C TRP A 4 -47.26 18.55 1.63
N THR A 5 -46.48 19.38 2.31
CA THR A 5 -45.63 20.41 1.70
C THR A 5 -44.38 19.78 1.07
N PHE A 6 -43.77 20.45 0.08
CA PHE A 6 -42.48 20.04 -0.49
C PHE A 6 -41.43 19.77 0.59
N ARG A 7 -41.36 20.62 1.62
CA ARG A 7 -40.42 20.43 2.74
C ARG A 7 -40.65 19.09 3.46
N GLN A 8 -41.90 18.72 3.70
CA GLN A 8 -42.24 17.44 4.35
C GLN A 8 -41.87 16.26 3.46
N TRP A 9 -42.16 16.31 2.15
CA TRP A 9 -41.76 15.27 1.21
C TRP A 9 -40.24 15.16 1.07
N ASN A 10 -39.54 16.28 0.93
CA ASN A 10 -38.08 16.33 0.81
C ASN A 10 -37.38 15.79 2.07
N THR A 11 -37.91 16.11 3.25
CA THR A 11 -37.39 15.55 4.50
C THR A 11 -37.68 14.06 4.62
N LEU A 12 -38.91 13.60 4.35
CA LEU A 12 -39.23 12.17 4.41
C LEU A 12 -38.39 11.36 3.43
N LEU A 13 -38.35 11.76 2.15
CA LEU A 13 -37.62 11.02 1.13
C LEU A 13 -36.11 11.01 1.39
N GLY A 14 -35.54 12.09 1.92
CA GLY A 14 -34.15 12.08 2.38
C GLY A 14 -33.91 10.97 3.41
N TRP A 15 -34.77 10.85 4.42
CA TRP A 15 -34.68 9.77 5.41
C TRP A 15 -34.97 8.38 4.85
N VAL A 16 -35.87 8.25 3.86
CA VAL A 16 -36.09 6.97 3.16
C VAL A 16 -34.83 6.53 2.41
N ILE A 17 -34.18 7.45 1.69
CA ILE A 17 -32.94 7.18 0.98
C ILE A 17 -31.80 6.85 1.96
N PHE A 18 -31.72 7.56 3.09
CA PHE A 18 -30.82 7.21 4.19
C PHE A 18 -31.05 5.77 4.66
N VAL A 19 -32.30 5.37 4.89
CA VAL A 19 -32.64 4.01 5.33
C VAL A 19 -32.24 2.98 4.29
N ILE A 20 -32.47 3.24 2.99
CA ILE A 20 -32.03 2.37 1.90
C ILE A 20 -30.51 2.20 1.96
N ALA A 21 -29.74 3.31 1.96
CA ALA A 21 -28.29 3.27 2.02
C ALA A 21 -27.78 2.56 3.28
N PHE A 22 -28.35 2.87 4.45
CA PHE A 22 -27.98 2.26 5.72
C PHE A 22 -28.19 0.74 5.70
N PHE A 23 -29.34 0.25 5.25
CA PHE A 23 -29.58 -1.19 5.13
C PHE A 23 -28.69 -1.85 4.07
N THR A 24 -28.46 -1.20 2.94
CA THR A 24 -27.53 -1.68 1.91
C THR A 24 -26.14 -1.87 2.51
N TYR A 25 -25.56 -0.86 3.15
CA TYR A 25 -24.22 -0.95 3.72
C TYR A 25 -24.18 -1.90 4.92
N LEU A 26 -25.12 -1.79 5.86
CA LEU A 26 -25.15 -2.63 7.06
C LEU A 26 -25.31 -4.12 6.73
N SER A 27 -26.09 -4.48 5.70
CA SER A 27 -26.25 -5.87 5.27
C SER A 27 -25.08 -6.41 4.45
N THR A 28 -24.14 -5.55 4.04
CA THR A 28 -22.99 -5.93 3.21
C THR A 28 -21.64 -5.72 3.91
N ILE A 29 -21.62 -5.29 5.18
CA ILE A 29 -20.39 -5.13 5.96
C ILE A 29 -19.62 -6.44 6.13
N GLU A 30 -18.31 -6.32 6.21
CA GLU A 30 -17.47 -7.43 6.66
C GLU A 30 -17.72 -7.71 8.16
N PRO A 31 -17.88 -8.97 8.60
CA PRO A 31 -18.17 -9.26 10.01
C PRO A 31 -17.05 -8.90 10.98
N ASN A 32 -15.80 -9.08 10.55
CA ASN A 32 -14.61 -8.77 11.34
C ASN A 32 -13.91 -7.54 10.76
N PHE A 33 -12.60 -7.59 10.54
CA PHE A 33 -11.83 -6.51 9.92
C PHE A 33 -11.27 -6.98 8.58
N SER A 34 -11.06 -6.04 7.66
CA SER A 34 -10.47 -6.27 6.34
C SER A 34 -8.94 -6.26 6.41
N PHE A 35 -8.25 -6.55 5.30
CA PHE A 35 -6.81 -6.29 5.19
C PHE A 35 -6.52 -4.77 5.16
N TRP A 36 -5.25 -4.37 5.13
CA TRP A 36 -4.82 -2.96 5.18
C TRP A 36 -5.18 -2.28 6.52
N ASP A 37 -5.44 -0.98 6.50
CA ASP A 37 -5.50 -0.13 7.70
C ASP A 37 -6.72 -0.41 8.60
N CYS A 38 -7.72 -1.16 8.13
CA CYS A 38 -8.94 -1.47 8.88
C CYS A 38 -8.67 -2.08 10.26
N GLY A 39 -7.72 -3.04 10.36
CA GLY A 39 -7.33 -3.65 11.64
C GLY A 39 -6.72 -2.65 12.63
N GLU A 40 -5.91 -1.72 12.13
CA GLU A 40 -5.30 -0.65 12.91
C GLU A 40 -6.36 0.35 13.42
N TYR A 41 -7.21 0.87 12.52
CA TYR A 41 -8.24 1.85 12.87
C TYR A 41 -9.27 1.29 13.85
N ILE A 42 -9.67 0.02 13.73
CA ILE A 42 -10.56 -0.64 14.69
C ILE A 42 -9.88 -0.77 16.06
N SER A 43 -8.63 -1.24 16.10
CA SER A 43 -7.86 -1.36 17.36
C SER A 43 -7.75 -0.02 18.08
N SER A 44 -7.37 1.00 17.32
CA SER A 44 -7.24 2.37 17.81
C SER A 44 -8.57 2.95 18.28
N ALA A 45 -9.67 2.73 17.56
CA ALA A 45 -10.99 3.19 17.98
C ALA A 45 -11.45 2.55 19.30
N VAL A 46 -11.22 1.25 19.47
CA VAL A 46 -11.69 0.50 20.65
C VAL A 46 -10.94 0.91 21.92
N LYS A 47 -9.63 1.19 21.83
CA LYS A 47 -8.77 1.46 22.99
C LYS A 47 -8.16 2.85 23.04
N LEU A 48 -8.55 3.74 22.13
CA LEU A 48 -7.96 5.07 21.95
C LEU A 48 -6.44 4.98 21.79
N GLU A 49 -5.98 4.14 20.88
CA GLU A 49 -4.54 3.96 20.58
C GLU A 49 -4.08 4.93 19.47
N VAL A 50 -2.78 5.07 19.24
CA VAL A 50 -2.26 6.03 18.26
C VAL A 50 -1.96 5.31 16.94
N THR A 51 -2.66 5.71 15.87
CA THR A 51 -2.48 5.18 14.50
C THR A 51 -1.34 5.87 13.77
N HIS A 52 -1.09 5.48 12.52
CA HIS A 52 -0.16 6.17 11.62
C HIS A 52 -0.51 7.65 11.41
N ALA A 53 0.52 8.46 11.19
CA ALA A 53 0.41 9.91 11.00
C ALA A 53 -0.35 10.28 9.71
N PRO A 54 -1.24 11.30 9.73
CA PRO A 54 -1.44 12.29 10.78
C PRO A 54 -2.52 11.89 11.81
N GLY A 55 -2.95 10.63 11.87
CA GLY A 55 -3.92 10.13 12.83
C GLY A 55 -5.36 10.58 12.59
N ALA A 56 -6.29 9.97 13.32
CA ALA A 56 -7.73 10.20 13.18
C ALA A 56 -8.43 10.36 14.55
N ALA A 57 -7.99 11.35 15.34
CA ALA A 57 -8.45 11.63 16.71
C ALA A 57 -9.98 11.59 16.92
N LEU A 58 -10.75 12.25 16.05
CA LEU A 58 -12.21 12.28 16.16
C LEU A 58 -12.83 10.94 15.79
N PHE A 59 -12.31 10.26 14.76
CA PHE A 59 -12.73 8.91 14.42
C PHE A 59 -12.55 7.97 15.61
N GLN A 60 -11.40 8.05 16.29
CA GLN A 60 -11.10 7.27 17.49
C GLN A 60 -12.06 7.56 18.64
N ILE A 61 -12.30 8.84 18.95
CA ILE A 61 -13.21 9.24 20.03
C ILE A 61 -14.64 8.74 19.78
N VAL A 62 -15.14 8.92 18.56
CA VAL A 62 -16.48 8.45 18.17
C VAL A 62 -16.52 6.93 18.15
N GLY A 63 -15.47 6.28 17.65
CA GLY A 63 -15.32 4.85 17.64
C GLY A 63 -15.29 4.24 19.04
N ALA A 64 -14.64 4.87 20.01
CA ALA A 64 -14.63 4.43 21.41
C ALA A 64 -16.03 4.49 22.03
N VAL A 65 -16.84 5.48 21.66
CA VAL A 65 -18.25 5.56 22.06
C VAL A 65 -19.07 4.46 21.37
N ALA A 66 -18.86 4.24 20.07
CA ALA A 66 -19.54 3.18 19.33
C ALA A 66 -19.21 1.79 19.91
N ALA A 67 -17.94 1.55 20.26
CA ALA A 67 -17.44 0.31 20.83
C ALA A 67 -18.18 -0.11 22.12
N ILE A 68 -18.82 0.80 22.85
CA ILE A 68 -19.69 0.47 24.00
C ILE A 68 -20.81 -0.50 23.60
N PHE A 69 -21.32 -0.41 22.36
CA PHE A 69 -22.34 -1.30 21.83
C PHE A 69 -21.85 -2.73 21.52
N ALA A 70 -20.55 -3.01 21.67
CA ALA A 70 -20.03 -4.37 21.68
C ALA A 70 -20.30 -5.10 23.01
N PHE A 71 -20.79 -4.39 24.04
CA PHE A 71 -21.12 -4.91 25.38
C PHE A 71 -19.95 -5.64 26.06
N GLY A 72 -18.72 -5.23 25.75
CA GLY A 72 -17.50 -5.83 26.28
C GLY A 72 -17.10 -7.16 25.64
N ASN A 73 -17.81 -7.63 24.61
CA ASN A 73 -17.38 -8.79 23.83
C ASN A 73 -16.37 -8.36 22.75
N GLY A 74 -15.13 -8.86 22.86
CA GLY A 74 -14.03 -8.55 21.95
C GLY A 74 -14.36 -8.82 20.48
N GLU A 75 -15.02 -9.94 20.20
CA GLU A 75 -15.36 -10.38 18.84
C GLU A 75 -16.37 -9.45 18.15
N ASN A 76 -17.13 -8.66 18.93
CA ASN A 76 -18.15 -7.75 18.41
C ASN A 76 -17.62 -6.35 18.10
N TYR A 77 -16.38 -6.00 18.46
CA TYR A 77 -15.89 -4.64 18.21
C TYR A 77 -15.81 -4.32 16.71
N SER A 78 -15.31 -5.24 15.90
CA SER A 78 -15.15 -5.00 14.47
C SER A 78 -16.47 -4.76 13.76
N ILE A 79 -17.50 -5.60 13.99
CA ILE A 79 -18.82 -5.40 13.37
C ILE A 79 -19.48 -4.08 13.80
N VAL A 80 -19.25 -3.64 15.04
CA VAL A 80 -19.78 -2.36 15.55
C VAL A 80 -19.10 -1.17 14.88
N ILE A 81 -17.77 -1.21 14.73
CA ILE A 81 -17.03 -0.14 14.05
C ILE A 81 -17.31 -0.13 12.54
N ASN A 82 -17.45 -1.28 11.89
CA ASN A 82 -17.90 -1.36 10.49
C ASN A 82 -19.33 -0.81 10.34
N GLY A 83 -20.23 -1.15 11.28
CA GLY A 83 -21.57 -0.58 11.33
C GLY A 83 -21.59 0.94 11.53
N MET A 84 -20.62 1.48 12.26
CA MET A 84 -20.40 2.93 12.37
C MET A 84 -20.00 3.55 11.02
N SER A 85 -19.11 2.92 10.25
CA SER A 85 -18.81 3.35 8.87
C SER A 85 -20.05 3.33 7.98
N ALA A 86 -20.84 2.25 8.01
CA ALA A 86 -22.10 2.14 7.26
C ALA A 86 -23.08 3.28 7.62
N LEU A 87 -23.16 3.63 8.92
CA LEU A 87 -23.99 4.74 9.41
C LEU A 87 -23.52 6.10 8.87
N PHE A 88 -22.22 6.39 8.92
CA PHE A 88 -21.68 7.65 8.39
C PHE A 88 -21.80 7.76 6.88
N SER A 89 -21.61 6.66 6.16
CA SER A 89 -21.87 6.60 4.72
C SER A 89 -23.35 6.85 4.40
N ALA A 90 -24.30 6.32 5.17
CA ALA A 90 -25.71 6.64 4.99
C ALA A 90 -26.02 8.14 5.23
N PHE A 91 -25.38 8.77 6.22
CA PHE A 91 -25.48 10.22 6.42
C PHE A 91 -24.91 11.02 5.25
N THR A 92 -23.82 10.56 4.63
CA THR A 92 -23.31 11.14 3.36
C THR A 92 -24.41 11.18 2.30
N ILE A 93 -25.12 10.06 2.10
CA ILE A 93 -26.21 9.97 1.13
C ILE A 93 -27.37 10.92 1.49
N LEU A 94 -27.72 11.03 2.77
CA LEU A 94 -28.76 11.96 3.25
C LEU A 94 -28.42 13.42 2.89
N PHE A 95 -27.20 13.85 3.20
CA PHE A 95 -26.75 15.22 2.90
C PHE A 95 -26.61 15.46 1.39
N LEU A 96 -26.19 14.44 0.63
CA LEU A 96 -26.18 14.50 -0.83
C LEU A 96 -27.59 14.71 -1.38
N PHE A 97 -28.60 13.99 -0.86
CA PHE A 97 -29.98 14.13 -1.31
C PHE A 97 -30.50 15.55 -1.12
N TRP A 98 -30.28 16.11 0.06
CA TRP A 98 -30.70 17.49 0.33
C TRP A 98 -29.89 18.52 -0.46
N THR A 99 -28.62 18.24 -0.78
CA THR A 99 -27.81 19.09 -1.66
C THR A 99 -28.35 19.09 -3.09
N ILE A 100 -28.62 17.91 -3.68
CA ILE A 100 -29.14 17.80 -5.05
C ILE A 100 -30.52 18.45 -5.15
N THR A 101 -31.42 18.15 -4.23
CA THR A 101 -32.79 18.71 -4.24
C THR A 101 -32.78 20.23 -4.09
N HIS A 102 -31.88 20.78 -3.26
CA HIS A 102 -31.65 22.23 -3.16
C HIS A 102 -31.17 22.83 -4.49
N LEU A 103 -30.15 22.25 -5.11
CA LEU A 103 -29.57 22.76 -6.36
C LEU A 103 -30.57 22.67 -7.53
N VAL A 104 -31.29 21.55 -7.67
CA VAL A 104 -32.31 21.39 -8.71
C VAL A 104 -33.47 22.35 -8.48
N ARG A 105 -33.96 22.49 -7.24
CA ARG A 105 -35.00 23.47 -6.91
C ARG A 105 -34.60 24.86 -7.34
N ARG A 106 -33.35 25.24 -7.08
CA ARG A 106 -32.81 26.54 -7.44
C ARG A 106 -32.69 26.76 -8.95
N LEU A 107 -32.29 25.73 -9.69
CA LEU A 107 -32.21 25.78 -11.16
C LEU A 107 -33.59 25.97 -11.79
N LEU A 108 -34.63 25.36 -11.19
CA LEU A 108 -36.01 25.45 -11.67
C LEU A 108 -36.75 26.70 -11.17
N ASN A 109 -36.42 27.18 -9.97
CA ASN A 109 -37.00 28.36 -9.34
C ASN A 109 -35.95 29.12 -8.51
N LYS A 110 -35.46 30.25 -9.05
CA LYS A 110 -34.29 30.99 -8.54
C LYS A 110 -34.50 31.61 -7.14
N ASP A 111 -35.74 31.93 -6.78
CA ASP A 111 -36.06 32.66 -5.55
C ASP A 111 -36.66 31.78 -4.44
N PHE A 112 -36.66 30.46 -4.63
CA PHE A 112 -37.24 29.49 -3.70
C PHE A 112 -38.73 29.77 -3.36
N GLU A 113 -39.47 30.36 -4.31
CA GLU A 113 -40.93 30.52 -4.19
C GLU A 113 -41.64 29.14 -4.18
N GLU A 114 -42.97 29.14 -4.02
CA GLU A 114 -43.74 27.89 -4.05
C GLU A 114 -43.46 27.11 -5.34
N VAL A 115 -42.99 25.87 -5.18
CA VAL A 115 -42.75 24.96 -6.29
C VAL A 115 -44.08 24.37 -6.74
N THR A 116 -44.29 24.34 -8.06
CA THR A 116 -45.45 23.62 -8.61
C THR A 116 -45.33 22.12 -8.31
N LYS A 117 -46.45 21.40 -8.20
CA LYS A 117 -46.43 19.93 -7.98
C LYS A 117 -45.55 19.18 -8.98
N HIS A 118 -45.52 19.62 -10.23
CA HIS A 118 -44.67 19.03 -11.26
C HIS A 118 -43.17 19.23 -10.97
N GLN A 119 -42.78 20.44 -10.54
CA GLN A 119 -41.39 20.74 -10.18
C GLN A 119 -40.99 19.98 -8.92
N GLU A 120 -41.88 19.88 -7.93
CA GLU A 120 -41.69 19.05 -6.75
C GLU A 120 -41.36 17.59 -7.13
N ILE A 121 -42.14 16.97 -8.01
CA ILE A 121 -41.87 15.61 -8.51
C ILE A 121 -40.48 15.54 -9.16
N SER A 122 -40.16 16.45 -10.08
CA SER A 122 -38.86 16.48 -10.76
C SER A 122 -37.68 16.65 -9.82
N ILE A 123 -37.80 17.51 -8.80
CA ILE A 123 -36.78 17.76 -7.79
C ILE A 123 -36.53 16.50 -6.95
N LEU A 124 -37.59 15.84 -6.48
CA LEU A 124 -37.48 14.67 -5.62
C LEU A 124 -36.87 13.46 -6.37
N PHE A 125 -37.30 13.22 -7.62
CA PHE A 125 -36.69 12.17 -8.45
C PHE A 125 -35.23 12.47 -8.80
N ALA A 126 -34.90 13.73 -9.10
CA ALA A 126 -33.52 14.13 -9.34
C ALA A 126 -32.62 13.84 -8.12
N GLY A 127 -33.10 14.17 -6.92
CA GLY A 127 -32.45 13.81 -5.66
C GLY A 127 -32.23 12.30 -5.52
N ALA A 128 -33.28 11.51 -5.72
CA ALA A 128 -33.23 10.06 -5.58
C ALA A 128 -32.29 9.40 -6.60
N VAL A 129 -32.34 9.80 -7.88
CA VAL A 129 -31.48 9.23 -8.93
C VAL A 129 -30.01 9.52 -8.66
N GLY A 130 -29.64 10.78 -8.42
CA GLY A 130 -28.24 11.14 -8.18
C GLY A 130 -27.65 10.49 -6.92
N THR A 131 -28.42 10.47 -5.84
CA THR A 131 -27.96 9.87 -4.56
C THR A 131 -27.83 8.36 -4.62
N LEU A 132 -28.78 7.66 -5.25
CA LEU A 132 -28.70 6.21 -5.38
C LEU A 132 -27.59 5.79 -6.36
N CYS A 133 -27.27 6.59 -7.38
CA CYS A 133 -26.10 6.32 -8.23
C CYS A 133 -24.81 6.39 -7.42
N PHE A 134 -24.69 7.35 -6.49
CA PHE A 134 -23.55 7.39 -5.58
C PHE A 134 -23.59 6.26 -4.54
N THR A 135 -24.79 5.94 -4.04
CA THR A 135 -25.00 4.87 -3.05
C THR A 135 -24.43 3.55 -3.55
N PHE A 136 -24.65 3.26 -4.83
CA PHE A 136 -24.22 2.03 -5.50
C PHE A 136 -22.96 2.21 -6.37
N SER A 137 -22.21 3.30 -6.19
CA SER A 137 -20.92 3.49 -6.86
C SER A 137 -19.82 2.67 -6.17
N ASP A 138 -18.90 2.14 -6.97
CA ASP A 138 -17.94 1.12 -6.54
C ASP A 138 -17.03 1.58 -5.39
N THR A 139 -16.29 2.67 -5.60
CA THR A 139 -15.34 3.20 -4.62
C THR A 139 -16.03 3.61 -3.32
N PHE A 140 -17.21 4.24 -3.40
CA PHE A 140 -17.91 4.70 -2.20
C PHE A 140 -18.51 3.52 -1.40
N TRP A 141 -19.08 2.51 -2.09
CA TRP A 141 -19.63 1.34 -1.42
C TRP A 141 -18.51 0.52 -0.76
N PHE A 142 -17.37 0.34 -1.43
CA PHE A 142 -16.19 -0.32 -0.84
C PHE A 142 -15.80 0.30 0.51
N SER A 143 -15.67 1.63 0.58
CA SER A 143 -15.33 2.33 1.83
C SER A 143 -16.47 2.35 2.87
N ALA A 144 -17.72 2.11 2.46
CA ALA A 144 -18.87 2.14 3.35
C ALA A 144 -19.04 0.86 4.18
N VAL A 145 -18.36 -0.23 3.81
CA VAL A 145 -18.52 -1.57 4.41
C VAL A 145 -17.34 -2.02 5.27
N GLU A 146 -16.38 -1.12 5.53
CA GLU A 146 -15.18 -1.36 6.34
C GLU A 146 -14.89 -0.23 7.34
N GLY A 147 -14.23 -0.55 8.44
CA GLY A 147 -13.94 0.33 9.57
C GLY A 147 -12.79 1.32 9.34
N GLU A 148 -12.86 2.13 8.29
CA GLU A 148 -11.85 3.15 7.95
C GLU A 148 -12.37 4.60 8.03
N VAL A 149 -11.46 5.57 7.95
CA VAL A 149 -11.75 7.01 8.10
C VAL A 149 -12.53 7.63 6.94
N TYR A 150 -12.51 7.00 5.76
CA TYR A 150 -13.08 7.58 4.52
C TYR A 150 -14.60 7.69 4.54
N SER A 151 -15.29 6.80 5.27
CA SER A 151 -16.74 6.87 5.49
C SER A 151 -17.13 8.17 6.22
N MET A 152 -16.43 8.47 7.32
CA MET A 152 -16.63 9.69 8.10
C MET A 152 -16.14 10.93 7.34
N ALA A 153 -15.01 10.87 6.65
CA ALA A 153 -14.51 11.98 5.85
C ALA A 153 -15.52 12.40 4.75
N SER A 154 -16.10 11.42 4.05
CA SER A 154 -17.16 11.67 3.05
C SER A 154 -18.40 12.30 3.67
N MET A 155 -18.79 11.86 4.87
CA MET A 155 -19.91 12.46 5.61
C MET A 155 -19.64 13.92 5.94
N PHE A 156 -18.44 14.26 6.42
CA PHE A 156 -18.06 15.64 6.71
C PHE A 156 -18.04 16.52 5.45
N ILE A 157 -17.53 16.02 4.32
CA ILE A 157 -17.59 16.73 3.04
C ILE A 157 -19.05 17.02 2.64
N ALA A 158 -19.90 16.00 2.67
CA ALA A 158 -21.31 16.15 2.32
C ALA A 158 -22.06 17.08 3.28
N LEU A 159 -21.77 17.00 4.58
CA LEU A 159 -22.29 17.89 5.61
C LEU A 159 -21.89 19.34 5.34
N LEU A 160 -20.61 19.62 5.07
CA LEU A 160 -20.12 20.97 4.77
C LEU A 160 -20.80 21.57 3.53
N VAL A 161 -20.91 20.79 2.46
CA VAL A 161 -21.60 21.20 1.23
C VAL A 161 -23.09 21.43 1.48
N TRP A 162 -23.75 20.58 2.26
CA TRP A 162 -25.15 20.77 2.62
C TRP A 162 -25.37 21.98 3.54
N LEU A 163 -24.50 22.23 4.52
CA LEU A 163 -24.61 23.36 5.45
C LEU A 163 -24.55 24.72 4.72
N ILE A 164 -23.76 24.85 3.65
CA ILE A 164 -23.78 26.09 2.87
C ILE A 164 -25.08 26.27 2.07
N THR A 165 -25.75 25.17 1.68
CA THR A 165 -27.12 25.26 1.13
C THR A 165 -28.14 25.71 2.18
N LYS A 166 -27.94 25.31 3.44
CA LYS A 166 -28.75 25.75 4.59
C LYS A 166 -28.59 27.23 4.86
N TRP A 167 -27.36 27.72 4.90
CA TRP A 167 -27.06 29.16 4.94
C TRP A 167 -27.75 29.88 3.79
N GLU A 168 -27.64 29.35 2.57
CA GLU A 168 -28.16 30.00 1.36
C GLU A 168 -29.70 30.12 1.34
N ASN A 169 -30.41 29.12 1.87
CA ASN A 169 -31.86 29.17 2.06
C ASN A 169 -32.29 30.25 3.06
N GLU A 170 -31.46 30.50 4.07
CA GLU A 170 -31.75 31.41 5.17
C GLU A 170 -30.99 32.74 5.04
N TYR A 171 -30.33 33.04 3.91
CA TYR A 171 -29.37 34.15 3.79
C TYR A 171 -29.92 35.57 4.09
N LYS A 172 -31.25 35.74 4.10
CA LYS A 172 -31.91 37.00 4.50
C LYS A 172 -32.23 37.08 6.00
N ASP A 173 -32.16 35.97 6.71
CA ASP A 173 -32.38 35.89 8.16
C ASP A 173 -31.21 36.55 8.90
N ALA A 174 -31.53 37.32 9.93
CA ALA A 174 -30.56 37.98 10.81
C ALA A 174 -29.63 36.97 11.51
N ALA A 175 -30.07 35.73 11.70
CA ALA A 175 -29.29 34.66 12.33
C ALA A 175 -28.55 33.74 11.33
N SER A 176 -28.56 34.04 10.03
CA SER A 176 -28.03 33.14 8.99
C SER A 176 -26.54 32.80 9.15
N GLU A 177 -25.73 33.73 9.67
CA GLU A 177 -24.28 33.54 9.89
C GLU A 177 -23.93 32.40 10.85
N ARG A 178 -24.90 31.91 11.65
CA ARG A 178 -24.71 30.71 12.50
C ARG A 178 -24.24 29.49 11.70
N TRP A 179 -24.69 29.38 10.45
CA TRP A 179 -24.33 28.29 9.55
C TRP A 179 -22.86 28.38 9.12
N ILE A 180 -22.34 29.60 8.88
CA ILE A 180 -20.93 29.81 8.57
C ILE A 180 -20.06 29.45 9.79
N ILE A 181 -20.46 29.90 10.99
CA ILE A 181 -19.75 29.55 12.23
C ILE A 181 -19.73 28.03 12.44
N LEU A 182 -20.86 27.36 12.21
CA LEU A 182 -20.96 25.90 12.29
C LEU A 182 -20.08 25.21 11.23
N ILE A 183 -20.01 25.72 10.00
CA ILE A 183 -19.12 25.19 8.96
C ILE A 183 -17.67 25.21 9.44
N PHE A 184 -17.22 26.32 10.03
CA PHE A 184 -15.84 26.42 10.55
C PHE A 184 -15.59 25.54 11.77
N PHE A 185 -16.59 25.34 12.65
CA PHE A 185 -16.51 24.33 13.72
C PHE A 185 -16.30 22.92 13.16
N ILE A 186 -17.13 22.54 12.17
CA ILE A 186 -17.07 21.24 11.51
C ILE A 186 -15.76 21.06 10.73
N LEU A 187 -15.24 22.11 10.10
CA LEU A 187 -13.91 22.10 9.48
C LEU A 187 -12.81 21.78 10.50
N GLY A 188 -12.86 22.41 11.69
CA GLY A 188 -11.94 22.10 12.78
C GLY A 188 -12.03 20.65 13.27
N LEU A 189 -13.24 20.13 13.43
CA LEU A 189 -13.47 18.73 13.78
C LEU A 189 -12.98 17.76 12.70
N SER A 190 -13.18 18.11 11.43
CA SER A 190 -12.83 17.25 10.29
C SER A 190 -11.34 16.96 10.18
N VAL A 191 -10.48 17.82 10.76
CA VAL A 191 -9.04 17.56 10.86
C VAL A 191 -8.76 16.33 11.71
N GLY A 192 -9.59 16.08 12.74
CA GLY A 192 -9.58 14.87 13.55
C GLY A 192 -10.05 13.61 12.81
N VAL A 193 -10.47 13.72 11.55
CA VAL A 193 -10.88 12.59 10.72
C VAL A 193 -9.91 12.45 9.55
N HIS A 194 -9.86 13.46 8.69
CA HIS A 194 -8.97 13.51 7.54
C HIS A 194 -8.89 14.94 6.97
N MET A 195 -7.68 15.41 6.65
CA MET A 195 -7.45 16.75 6.08
C MET A 195 -8.16 17.03 4.74
N MET A 196 -8.61 16.01 4.00
CA MET A 196 -9.27 16.18 2.70
C MET A 196 -10.61 16.92 2.81
N CYS A 197 -11.25 16.89 3.98
CA CYS A 197 -12.52 17.57 4.21
C CYS A 197 -12.42 19.09 4.00
N MET A 198 -11.25 19.67 4.25
CA MET A 198 -10.99 21.09 4.03
C MET A 198 -11.01 21.49 2.55
N LEU A 199 -10.90 20.54 1.61
CA LEU A 199 -11.02 20.80 0.18
C LEU A 199 -12.46 21.18 -0.22
N ALA A 200 -13.44 21.08 0.69
CA ALA A 200 -14.79 21.61 0.51
C ALA A 200 -14.88 23.15 0.70
N ILE A 201 -13.89 23.79 1.33
CA ILE A 201 -13.88 25.24 1.62
C ILE A 201 -14.12 26.08 0.36
N PRO A 202 -13.49 25.80 -0.80
CA PRO A 202 -13.72 26.60 -2.00
C PRO A 202 -15.18 26.60 -2.46
N ALA A 203 -15.89 25.47 -2.40
CA ALA A 203 -17.31 25.47 -2.72
C ALA A 203 -18.12 26.30 -1.73
N VAL A 204 -17.81 26.23 -0.43
CA VAL A 204 -18.49 27.04 0.59
C VAL A 204 -18.36 28.53 0.25
N CYS A 205 -17.14 29.00 0.01
CA CYS A 205 -16.85 30.38 -0.36
C CYS A 205 -17.52 30.80 -1.67
N LEU A 206 -17.51 29.91 -2.68
CA LEU A 206 -18.05 30.20 -4.00
C LEU A 206 -19.59 30.16 -4.03
N VAL A 207 -20.26 29.34 -3.22
CA VAL A 207 -21.72 29.40 -3.02
C VAL A 207 -22.09 30.70 -2.31
N TYR A 208 -21.36 31.09 -1.27
CA TYR A 208 -21.54 32.38 -0.60
C TYR A 208 -21.41 33.54 -1.58
N TYR A 209 -20.37 33.53 -2.41
CA TYR A 209 -20.16 34.50 -3.47
C TYR A 209 -21.32 34.53 -4.46
N ALA A 210 -21.69 33.36 -4.99
CA ALA A 210 -22.75 33.22 -5.99
C ALA A 210 -24.13 33.62 -5.47
N ARG A 211 -24.31 33.73 -4.14
CA ARG A 211 -25.55 34.23 -3.55
C ARG A 211 -25.54 35.75 -3.34
N ASN A 212 -24.42 36.30 -2.86
CA ASN A 212 -24.35 37.71 -2.46
C ASN A 212 -23.96 38.66 -3.60
N TYR A 213 -23.30 38.17 -4.65
CA TYR A 213 -22.73 39.01 -5.69
C TYR A 213 -23.23 38.61 -7.08
N LYS A 214 -23.42 39.61 -7.94
CA LYS A 214 -23.64 39.38 -9.37
C LYS A 214 -22.32 39.03 -10.05
N PHE A 215 -22.38 38.07 -10.96
CA PHE A 215 -21.23 37.64 -11.74
C PHE A 215 -20.69 38.78 -12.61
N THR A 216 -19.42 39.11 -12.42
CA THR A 216 -18.58 39.88 -13.33
C THR A 216 -17.19 39.29 -13.24
N TRP A 217 -16.39 39.33 -14.31
CA TRP A 217 -15.02 38.81 -14.29
C TRP A 217 -14.18 39.43 -13.16
N LYS A 218 -14.37 40.73 -12.87
CA LYS A 218 -13.72 41.42 -11.76
C LYS A 218 -14.11 40.82 -10.39
N ASN A 219 -15.40 40.70 -10.10
CA ASN A 219 -15.86 40.15 -8.83
C ASN A 219 -15.50 38.66 -8.68
N PHE A 220 -15.49 37.92 -9.80
CA PHE A 220 -15.14 36.51 -9.84
C PHE A 220 -13.64 36.27 -9.54
N ILE A 221 -12.75 37.10 -10.09
CA ILE A 221 -11.31 37.07 -9.76
C ILE A 221 -11.13 37.34 -8.27
N TRP A 222 -11.76 38.38 -7.73
CA TRP A 222 -11.69 38.67 -6.29
C TRP A 222 -12.25 37.55 -5.42
N ALA A 223 -13.36 36.92 -5.83
CA ALA A 223 -13.91 35.78 -5.11
C ALA A 223 -12.93 34.61 -5.05
N ASN A 224 -12.24 34.31 -6.15
CA ASN A 224 -11.21 33.26 -6.18
C ASN A 224 -9.99 33.62 -5.34
N LEU A 225 -9.51 34.87 -5.42
CA LEU A 225 -8.38 35.33 -4.59
C LEU A 225 -8.70 35.28 -3.09
N ILE A 226 -9.91 35.69 -2.69
CA ILE A 226 -10.37 35.59 -1.29
C ILE A 226 -10.50 34.12 -0.89
N THR A 227 -11.07 33.28 -1.75
CA THR A 227 -11.22 31.84 -1.50
C THR A 227 -9.87 31.17 -1.30
N LEU A 228 -8.90 31.44 -2.18
CA LEU A 228 -7.53 30.97 -2.08
C LEU A 228 -6.87 31.50 -0.80
N GLY A 229 -7.09 32.78 -0.45
CA GLY A 229 -6.62 33.36 0.79
C GLY A 229 -7.16 32.63 2.02
N ILE A 230 -8.47 32.33 2.08
CA ILE A 230 -9.09 31.56 3.16
C ILE A 230 -8.49 30.14 3.21
N LEU A 231 -8.35 29.49 2.07
CA LEU A 231 -7.76 28.15 1.97
C LEU A 231 -6.33 28.14 2.54
N ILE A 232 -5.49 29.10 2.13
CA ILE A 232 -4.11 29.26 2.63
C ILE A 232 -4.12 29.55 4.14
N ILE A 233 -4.99 30.44 4.61
CA ILE A 233 -5.11 30.76 6.03
C ILE A 233 -5.45 29.52 6.84
N VAL A 234 -6.40 28.71 6.39
CA VAL A 234 -6.81 27.49 7.12
C VAL A 234 -5.71 26.42 7.05
N PHE A 235 -5.23 26.08 5.85
CA PHE A 235 -4.28 24.97 5.65
C PHE A 235 -2.85 25.28 6.09
N LYS A 236 -2.32 26.45 5.71
CA LYS A 236 -0.89 26.78 5.90
C LYS A 236 -0.62 27.68 7.10
N ILE A 237 -1.62 28.42 7.58
CA ILE A 237 -1.42 29.38 8.68
C ILE A 237 -1.98 28.82 9.97
N ILE A 238 -3.30 28.67 10.12
CA ILE A 238 -3.91 28.41 11.43
C ILE A 238 -3.38 27.12 12.06
N PHE A 239 -3.56 25.95 11.44
CA PHE A 239 -3.14 24.70 12.08
C PHE A 239 -1.62 24.57 12.23
N PRO A 240 -0.79 24.83 11.20
CA PRO A 240 0.67 24.73 11.36
C PRO A 240 1.25 25.77 12.32
N LEU A 241 0.70 26.99 12.37
CA LEU A 241 1.13 28.01 13.33
C LEU A 241 0.80 27.59 14.76
N ILE A 242 -0.38 27.02 15.00
CA ILE A 242 -0.75 26.48 16.32
C ILE A 242 0.25 25.41 16.72
N MET A 243 0.49 24.40 15.87
CA MET A 243 1.42 23.31 16.20
C MET A 243 2.86 23.80 16.39
N THR A 244 3.33 24.70 15.52
CA THR A 244 4.66 25.32 15.63
C THR A 244 4.81 26.15 16.90
N MET A 245 3.77 26.91 17.27
CA MET A 245 3.76 27.70 18.50
C MET A 245 3.89 26.80 19.73
N PHE A 246 3.14 25.69 19.76
CA PHE A 246 3.23 24.71 20.85
C PHE A 246 4.64 24.11 20.94
N GLY A 247 5.20 23.60 19.84
CA GLY A 247 6.55 23.02 19.83
C GLY A 247 7.65 24.01 20.22
N ARG A 248 7.61 25.25 19.71
CA ARG A 248 8.63 26.28 20.01
C ARG A 248 8.56 26.78 21.45
N LEU A 249 7.35 27.01 21.98
CA LEU A 249 7.18 27.43 23.37
C LEU A 249 7.60 26.30 24.31
N GLU A 250 7.32 25.05 23.97
CA GLU A 250 7.79 23.89 24.72
C GLU A 250 9.31 23.90 24.89
N ILE A 251 10.06 24.02 23.79
CA ILE A 251 11.53 24.11 23.84
C ILE A 251 11.98 25.35 24.64
N PHE A 252 11.37 26.52 24.42
CA PHE A 252 11.78 27.75 25.10
C PHE A 252 11.61 27.67 26.62
N PHE A 253 10.46 27.20 27.11
CA PHE A 253 10.19 27.14 28.54
C PHE A 253 10.96 26.01 29.22
N VAL A 254 11.13 24.86 28.57
CA VAL A 254 11.87 23.73 29.15
C VAL A 254 13.38 23.95 29.06
N ASN A 255 13.93 24.11 27.85
CA ASN A 255 15.38 24.24 27.66
C ASN A 255 15.90 25.63 28.03
N GLY A 256 15.11 26.67 27.80
CA GLY A 256 15.54 28.06 28.03
C GLY A 256 15.32 28.54 29.47
N LEU A 257 14.22 28.16 30.11
CA LEU A 257 13.87 28.60 31.47
C LEU A 257 13.98 27.49 32.53
N GLY A 258 14.30 26.26 32.14
CA GLY A 258 14.48 25.13 33.07
C GLY A 258 13.19 24.63 33.71
N LEU A 259 12.02 24.87 33.10
CA LEU A 259 10.75 24.37 33.61
C LEU A 259 10.54 22.89 33.27
N PRO A 260 9.68 22.16 34.02
CA PRO A 260 9.35 20.77 33.70
C PRO A 260 8.71 20.60 32.32
N PHE A 261 8.80 19.39 31.76
CA PHE A 261 8.13 19.02 30.52
C PHE A 261 6.64 19.41 30.50
N HIS A 262 6.14 19.78 29.32
CA HIS A 262 4.81 20.28 29.02
C HIS A 262 4.50 21.68 29.58
N SER A 263 5.43 22.36 30.24
CA SER A 263 5.20 23.73 30.75
C SER A 263 4.96 24.72 29.60
N GLY A 264 5.71 24.62 28.51
CA GLY A 264 5.51 25.50 27.36
C GLY A 264 4.19 25.22 26.64
N THR A 265 3.75 23.96 26.61
CA THR A 265 2.44 23.53 26.12
C THR A 265 1.29 24.16 26.92
N ILE A 266 1.37 24.17 28.26
CA ILE A 266 0.37 24.84 29.11
C ILE A 266 0.34 26.34 28.85
N VAL A 267 1.50 27.00 28.75
CA VAL A 267 1.58 28.43 28.43
C VAL A 267 1.00 28.71 27.04
N ALA A 268 1.32 27.88 26.04
CA ALA A 268 0.78 27.98 24.68
C ALA A 268 -0.75 27.91 24.69
N PHE A 269 -1.33 27.00 25.48
CA PHE A 269 -2.78 26.88 25.64
C PHE A 269 -3.40 28.13 26.29
N ILE A 270 -2.81 28.66 27.37
CA ILE A 270 -3.28 29.90 28.02
C ILE A 270 -3.22 31.08 27.04
N LEU A 271 -2.12 31.21 26.29
CA LEU A 271 -1.96 32.24 25.25
C LEU A 271 -3.04 32.10 24.17
N MET A 272 -3.35 30.87 23.75
CA MET A 272 -4.43 30.62 22.79
C MET A 272 -5.77 31.11 23.31
N VAL A 273 -6.13 30.77 24.55
CA VAL A 273 -7.39 31.21 25.19
C VAL A 273 -7.42 32.74 25.30
N ALA A 274 -6.31 33.37 25.66
CA ALA A 274 -6.20 34.83 25.72
C ALA A 274 -6.39 35.46 24.33
N ILE A 275 -5.75 34.92 23.27
CA ILE A 275 -5.92 35.38 21.89
C ILE A 275 -7.38 35.27 21.47
N CYS A 276 -8.04 34.13 21.70
CA CYS A 276 -9.45 33.95 21.41
C CYS A 276 -10.34 34.97 22.15
N TYR A 277 -10.08 35.19 23.45
CA TYR A 277 -10.82 36.18 24.25
C TYR A 277 -10.66 37.61 23.70
N PHE A 278 -9.43 38.03 23.41
CA PHE A 278 -9.16 39.36 22.85
C PHE A 278 -9.73 39.53 21.44
N LEU A 279 -9.70 38.47 20.62
CA LEU A 279 -10.29 38.45 19.29
C LEU A 279 -11.82 38.68 19.37
N ILE A 280 -12.52 37.95 20.25
CA ILE A 280 -13.96 38.13 20.49
C ILE A 280 -14.26 39.53 21.05
N LYS A 281 -13.47 40.00 22.03
CA LYS A 281 -13.64 41.32 22.63
C LYS A 281 -13.49 42.43 21.60
N TYR A 282 -12.47 42.36 20.75
CA TYR A 282 -12.25 43.30 19.66
C TYR A 282 -13.38 43.27 18.64
N ALA A 283 -13.80 42.07 18.21
CA ALA A 283 -14.90 41.90 17.27
C ALA A 283 -16.21 42.50 17.79
N ARG A 284 -16.53 42.30 19.08
CA ARG A 284 -17.68 42.94 19.75
C ARG A 284 -17.55 44.46 19.79
N LYS A 285 -16.37 44.99 20.13
CA LYS A 285 -16.11 46.44 20.16
C LYS A 285 -16.28 47.11 18.79
N SER A 286 -15.94 46.40 17.71
CA SER A 286 -16.03 46.93 16.34
C SER A 286 -17.46 47.22 15.86
N LYS A 287 -18.48 46.59 16.47
CA LYS A 287 -19.89 46.61 16.03
C LYS A 287 -20.14 46.18 14.58
N ARG A 288 -19.14 45.59 13.89
CA ARG A 288 -19.29 45.07 12.51
C ARG A 288 -19.59 43.58 12.54
N ASN A 289 -20.73 43.18 11.98
CA ASN A 289 -21.16 41.77 11.92
C ASN A 289 -20.11 40.87 11.28
N VAL A 290 -19.46 41.32 10.21
CA VAL A 290 -18.39 40.55 9.51
C VAL A 290 -17.24 40.19 10.44
N PHE A 291 -16.75 41.12 11.27
CA PHE A 291 -15.66 40.83 12.20
C PHE A 291 -16.09 39.87 13.32
N GLN A 292 -17.36 39.91 13.74
CA GLN A 292 -17.90 38.94 14.69
C GLN A 292 -17.99 37.55 14.09
N THR A 293 -18.49 37.41 12.84
CA THR A 293 -18.53 36.13 12.15
C THR A 293 -17.14 35.55 11.95
N ILE A 294 -16.17 36.36 11.51
CA ILE A 294 -14.77 35.91 11.33
C ILE A 294 -14.16 35.44 12.67
N ALA A 295 -14.30 36.26 13.72
CA ALA A 295 -13.76 35.93 15.03
C ALA A 295 -14.36 34.63 15.58
N LEU A 296 -15.69 34.49 15.53
CA LEU A 296 -16.36 33.27 16.00
C LEU A 296 -16.01 32.07 15.13
N SER A 297 -15.91 32.22 13.80
CA SER A 297 -15.50 31.13 12.91
C SER A 297 -14.11 30.60 13.27
N ILE A 298 -13.13 31.49 13.50
CA ILE A 298 -11.78 31.10 13.92
C ILE A 298 -11.82 30.39 15.28
N VAL A 299 -12.53 30.96 16.26
CA VAL A 299 -12.60 30.39 17.62
C VAL A 299 -13.25 29.00 17.59
N TYR A 300 -14.39 28.85 16.92
CA TYR A 300 -15.08 27.57 16.83
C TYR A 300 -14.29 26.55 16.01
N MET A 301 -13.54 26.96 14.99
CA MET A 301 -12.63 26.07 14.28
C MET A 301 -11.51 25.54 15.20
N ILE A 302 -10.93 26.40 16.04
CA ILE A 302 -9.93 25.98 17.05
C ILE A 302 -10.55 25.04 18.08
N ILE A 303 -11.80 25.31 18.53
CA ILE A 303 -12.52 24.41 19.43
C ILE A 303 -12.74 23.04 18.76
N GLY A 304 -13.15 22.99 17.49
CA GLY A 304 -13.28 21.73 16.75
C GLY A 304 -11.94 20.99 16.65
N PHE A 305 -10.86 21.71 16.36
CA PHE A 305 -9.51 21.14 16.25
C PHE A 305 -8.99 20.58 17.56
N SER A 306 -9.50 21.02 18.71
CA SER A 306 -9.05 20.55 20.03
C SER A 306 -9.24 19.04 20.27
N CYS A 307 -10.06 18.34 19.47
CA CYS A 307 -10.16 16.88 19.52
C CYS A 307 -8.81 16.17 19.31
N TRP A 308 -7.89 16.78 18.55
CA TRP A 308 -6.53 16.28 18.33
C TRP A 308 -5.69 16.15 19.60
N MET A 309 -6.05 16.83 20.70
CA MET A 309 -5.34 16.69 21.97
C MET A 309 -5.41 15.26 22.54
N VAL A 310 -6.34 14.42 22.06
CA VAL A 310 -6.38 13.01 22.48
C VAL A 310 -5.12 12.25 22.09
N ILE A 311 -4.50 12.57 20.94
CA ILE A 311 -3.32 11.87 20.43
C ILE A 311 -2.14 11.97 21.41
N PRO A 312 -1.65 13.17 21.79
CA PRO A 312 -0.52 13.26 22.73
C PRO A 312 -0.88 12.77 24.13
N ILE A 313 -2.14 12.94 24.57
CA ILE A 313 -2.61 12.42 25.86
C ILE A 313 -2.51 10.88 25.88
N ARG A 314 -2.90 10.22 24.79
CA ARG A 314 -2.84 8.77 24.67
C ARG A 314 -1.42 8.29 24.46
N ALA A 315 -0.60 8.95 23.65
CA ALA A 315 0.82 8.63 23.49
C ALA A 315 1.56 8.63 24.85
N ASN A 316 1.33 9.64 25.71
CA ASN A 316 1.87 9.67 27.08
C ASN A 316 1.43 8.47 27.96
N ALA A 317 0.22 7.94 27.74
CA ALA A 317 -0.26 6.75 28.42
C ALA A 317 0.38 5.45 27.92
N ASN A 318 1.22 5.52 26.88
CA ASN A 318 2.03 4.43 26.34
C ASN A 318 1.22 3.18 25.91
N PRO A 319 0.17 3.34 25.07
CA PRO A 319 -0.66 2.24 24.62
C PRO A 319 0.16 1.16 23.88
N PRO A 320 -0.38 -0.06 23.78
CA PRO A 320 0.21 -1.16 23.02
C PRO A 320 0.57 -0.78 21.59
N MET A 321 -0.31 -0.06 20.90
CA MET A 321 -0.09 0.53 19.59
C MET A 321 0.10 2.05 19.75
N ASN A 322 1.34 2.52 19.56
CA ASN A 322 1.71 3.92 19.73
C ASN A 322 2.57 4.41 18.55
N LEU A 323 2.02 4.40 17.33
CA LEU A 323 2.81 4.73 16.14
C LEU A 323 3.38 6.14 16.25
N ASN A 324 4.68 6.27 15.96
CA ASN A 324 5.48 7.50 16.05
C ASN A 324 5.66 8.11 17.44
N ASP A 325 4.98 7.60 18.46
CA ASP A 325 5.00 8.11 19.85
C ASP A 325 4.97 9.65 19.98
N PRO A 326 3.89 10.33 19.52
CA PRO A 326 3.82 11.78 19.55
C PRO A 326 3.42 12.31 20.96
N ASP A 327 4.15 11.93 21.99
CA ASP A 327 3.90 12.24 23.41
C ASP A 327 4.28 13.69 23.81
N THR A 328 4.98 14.42 22.92
CA THR A 328 5.45 15.79 23.16
C THR A 328 4.89 16.77 22.12
N ALA A 329 4.93 18.07 22.41
CA ALA A 329 4.49 19.09 21.46
C ALA A 329 5.33 19.11 20.16
N ILE A 330 6.61 18.73 20.24
CA ILE A 330 7.49 18.60 19.08
C ILE A 330 7.10 17.34 18.28
N GLY A 331 6.98 16.18 18.95
CA GLY A 331 6.54 14.95 18.30
C GLY A 331 5.16 15.10 17.65
N MET A 332 4.23 15.83 18.27
CA MET A 332 2.93 16.16 17.68
C MET A 332 3.03 17.04 16.43
N LEU A 333 3.96 18.00 16.39
CA LEU A 333 4.20 18.80 15.20
C LEU A 333 4.72 17.92 14.06
N ASP A 334 5.66 17.02 14.36
CA ASP A 334 6.23 16.09 13.38
C ASP A 334 5.20 15.09 12.85
N TYR A 335 4.35 14.59 13.75
CA TYR A 335 3.24 13.72 13.44
C TYR A 335 2.19 14.43 12.57
N TYR A 336 1.83 15.67 12.89
CA TYR A 336 0.93 16.48 12.06
C TYR A 336 1.51 16.76 10.66
N ASN A 337 2.81 17.10 10.60
CA ASN A 337 3.52 17.41 9.36
C ASN A 337 3.89 16.19 8.54
N ARG A 338 3.71 14.97 9.09
CA ARG A 338 4.02 13.71 8.40
C ARG A 338 5.52 13.60 8.04
N GLU A 339 6.40 14.15 8.87
CA GLU A 339 7.85 14.26 8.61
C GLU A 339 8.51 12.92 8.28
N GLN A 340 7.99 11.81 8.82
CA GLN A 340 8.49 10.46 8.55
C GLN A 340 8.40 10.00 7.10
N TYR A 341 7.47 10.56 6.31
CA TYR A 341 7.28 10.16 4.90
C TYR A 341 8.10 11.00 3.93
N GLY A 342 8.82 12.01 4.42
CA GLY A 342 9.55 12.97 3.59
C GLY A 342 8.65 13.91 2.77
N ASP A 343 9.27 14.67 1.88
CA ASP A 343 8.60 15.59 0.95
C ASP A 343 8.91 15.19 -0.50
N TRP A 344 8.03 15.55 -1.43
CA TRP A 344 8.22 15.28 -2.86
C TRP A 344 8.03 16.55 -3.70
N PRO A 345 8.80 16.70 -4.79
CA PRO A 345 8.83 17.95 -5.53
C PRO A 345 7.54 18.14 -6.34
N THR A 346 6.67 19.06 -5.90
CA THR A 346 5.38 19.33 -6.57
C THR A 346 5.51 20.31 -7.74
N ILE A 347 6.09 21.49 -7.51
CA ILE A 347 6.21 22.56 -8.51
C ILE A 347 7.60 22.64 -9.13
N TYR A 348 8.66 22.47 -8.33
CA TYR A 348 10.04 22.60 -8.77
C TYR A 348 10.92 21.67 -7.95
N GLY A 349 11.77 20.88 -8.60
CA GLY A 349 12.63 19.92 -7.91
C GLY A 349 13.23 18.87 -8.85
N GLN A 350 13.78 17.81 -8.26
CA GLN A 350 14.53 16.77 -8.95
C GLN A 350 13.64 15.86 -9.79
N ASN A 351 14.22 15.34 -10.88
CA ASN A 351 13.70 14.20 -11.62
C ASN A 351 14.43 12.92 -11.18
N TYR A 352 13.85 11.76 -11.47
CA TYR A 352 14.41 10.45 -11.10
C TYR A 352 15.82 10.22 -11.67
N THR A 353 16.16 10.88 -12.78
CA THR A 353 17.49 10.77 -13.40
C THR A 353 18.62 11.31 -12.53
N ALA A 354 18.32 12.14 -11.52
CA ALA A 354 19.30 12.54 -10.51
C ALA A 354 19.87 11.34 -9.74
N PHE A 355 19.10 10.25 -9.63
CA PHE A 355 19.54 9.03 -8.95
C PHE A 355 20.24 8.05 -9.90
N LEU A 356 20.15 8.27 -11.22
CA LEU A 356 20.87 7.49 -12.24
C LEU A 356 22.23 8.11 -12.60
N ASP A 357 22.35 9.43 -12.45
CA ASP A 357 23.58 10.17 -12.71
C ASP A 357 24.50 10.20 -11.47
N ALA A 358 25.81 10.15 -11.68
CA ALA A 358 26.83 10.22 -10.63
C ALA A 358 26.93 11.63 -10.01
N LYS A 359 26.73 12.66 -10.84
CA LYS A 359 26.71 14.09 -10.49
C LYS A 359 25.29 14.62 -10.26
N GLY A 360 24.29 13.74 -10.19
CA GLY A 360 22.89 14.13 -10.01
C GLY A 360 22.58 14.75 -8.65
N ILE A 361 23.35 14.40 -7.61
CA ILE A 361 23.33 15.02 -6.29
C ILE A 361 24.66 15.74 -6.08
N GLU A 362 24.63 17.01 -5.69
CA GLU A 362 25.84 17.80 -5.42
C GLU A 362 26.61 17.20 -4.24
N LYS A 363 27.95 17.25 -4.31
CA LYS A 363 28.84 16.83 -3.24
C LYS A 363 29.63 18.03 -2.70
N ASN A 364 30.00 17.96 -1.42
CA ASN A 364 30.93 18.89 -0.78
C ASN A 364 32.38 18.54 -1.19
N GLU A 365 33.35 19.39 -0.82
CA GLU A 365 34.78 19.18 -1.12
C GLU A 365 35.34 17.89 -0.51
N ASP A 366 34.76 17.42 0.59
CA ASP A 366 35.09 16.16 1.26
C ASP A 366 34.46 14.91 0.59
N GLY A 367 33.71 15.10 -0.50
CA GLY A 367 33.01 14.03 -1.23
C GLY A 367 31.66 13.61 -0.64
N SER A 368 31.25 14.14 0.50
CA SER A 368 29.92 13.90 1.09
C SER A 368 28.81 14.58 0.30
N PHE A 369 27.58 14.06 0.31
CA PHE A 369 26.47 14.73 -0.36
C PHE A 369 26.14 16.05 0.33
N LYS A 370 25.94 17.08 -0.49
CA LYS A 370 25.54 18.42 -0.04
C LYS A 370 24.07 18.40 0.35
N THR A 371 23.77 18.99 1.50
CA THR A 371 22.43 18.99 2.08
C THR A 371 22.04 20.39 2.55
N VAL A 372 20.74 20.66 2.59
CA VAL A 372 20.16 21.88 3.17
C VAL A 372 19.31 21.46 4.36
N LYS A 373 19.68 21.96 5.54
CA LYS A 373 18.93 21.72 6.76
C LYS A 373 17.51 22.29 6.67
N THR A 374 16.52 21.46 6.99
CA THR A 374 15.09 21.80 6.98
C THR A 374 14.48 21.88 8.39
N GLY A 375 15.09 21.22 9.38
CA GLY A 375 14.58 21.21 10.75
C GLY A 375 15.57 20.60 11.75
N ASP A 376 15.25 20.70 13.02
CA ASP A 376 15.94 19.99 14.11
C ASP A 376 15.10 18.78 14.54
N ILE A 377 15.78 17.72 14.98
CA ILE A 377 15.13 16.56 15.62
C ILE A 377 15.42 16.65 17.12
N TYR A 378 14.36 16.62 17.93
CA TYR A 378 14.45 16.65 19.40
C TYR A 378 13.86 15.38 20.00
N GLU A 379 14.51 14.89 21.04
CA GLU A 379 14.00 13.82 21.91
C GLU A 379 13.88 14.34 23.35
N LYS A 380 13.00 13.72 24.13
CA LYS A 380 12.88 13.99 25.57
C LYS A 380 14.04 13.33 26.32
N ASP A 381 14.85 14.10 27.03
CA ASP A 381 15.90 13.57 27.91
C ASP A 381 15.44 13.62 29.37
N GLU A 382 14.93 12.49 29.86
CA GLU A 382 14.45 12.39 31.23
C GLU A 382 15.55 12.55 32.28
N LYS A 383 16.83 12.33 31.94
CA LYS A 383 17.95 12.47 32.88
C LYS A 383 18.26 13.93 33.15
N THR A 384 18.21 14.77 32.11
CA THR A 384 18.48 16.22 32.23
C THR A 384 17.22 17.03 32.49
N GLY A 385 16.03 16.47 32.22
CA GLY A 385 14.77 17.20 32.26
C GLY A 385 14.61 18.19 31.10
N THR A 386 15.34 17.99 30.00
CA THR A 386 15.35 18.90 28.84
C THR A 386 15.08 18.15 27.53
N TYR A 387 14.78 18.88 26.45
CA TYR A 387 14.74 18.32 25.10
C TYR A 387 16.14 18.33 24.50
N ARG A 388 16.69 17.14 24.25
CA ARG A 388 18.01 16.98 23.64
C ARG A 388 17.86 16.98 22.12
N LYS A 389 18.70 17.74 21.42
CA LYS A 389 18.78 17.67 19.97
C LYS A 389 19.56 16.43 19.54
N THR A 390 18.95 15.57 18.72
CA THR A 390 19.55 14.30 18.26
C THR A 390 20.08 14.40 16.84
N GLY A 391 19.46 15.23 16.01
CA GLY A 391 19.81 15.33 14.60
C GLY A 391 19.28 16.59 13.93
N ASP A 392 19.57 16.68 12.64
CA ASP A 392 19.06 17.69 11.73
C ASP A 392 18.27 16.97 10.63
N ARG A 393 17.10 17.50 10.30
CA ARG A 393 16.41 17.14 9.05
C ARG A 393 17.05 17.90 7.91
N PHE A 394 17.19 17.26 6.76
CA PHE A 394 17.78 17.89 5.60
C PHE A 394 17.21 17.36 4.30
N ASN A 395 17.30 18.17 3.25
CA ASN A 395 17.06 17.77 1.87
C ASN A 395 18.40 17.75 1.11
N TYR A 396 18.58 16.79 0.21
CA TYR A 396 19.72 16.78 -0.70
C TYR A 396 19.68 17.98 -1.66
N VAL A 397 20.86 18.52 -1.97
CA VAL A 397 21.02 19.51 -3.03
C VAL A 397 21.25 18.78 -4.33
N PHE A 398 20.24 18.81 -5.21
CA PHE A 398 20.32 18.20 -6.53
C PHE A 398 20.97 19.12 -7.54
N ASN A 399 21.73 18.54 -8.47
CA ASN A 399 22.34 19.30 -9.55
C ASN A 399 21.27 19.93 -10.45
N LYS A 400 21.46 21.21 -10.81
CA LYS A 400 20.54 21.97 -11.65
C LYS A 400 20.24 21.32 -13.00
N SER A 401 21.14 20.47 -13.53
CA SER A 401 20.88 19.67 -14.73
C SER A 401 19.68 18.73 -14.56
N HIS A 402 19.44 18.20 -13.36
CA HIS A 402 18.35 17.24 -13.06
C HIS A 402 17.12 17.87 -12.40
N VAL A 403 17.18 19.15 -12.07
CA VAL A 403 16.03 19.89 -11.50
C VAL A 403 15.21 20.52 -12.63
N SER A 404 13.87 20.43 -12.55
CA SER A 404 12.96 21.04 -13.52
C SER A 404 11.71 21.63 -12.87
N LEU A 405 10.99 22.43 -13.65
CA LEU A 405 9.61 22.82 -13.33
C LEU A 405 8.70 21.61 -13.55
N MET A 406 7.76 21.41 -12.63
CA MET A 406 6.77 20.33 -12.67
C MET A 406 7.38 18.93 -12.85
N PRO A 407 8.34 18.51 -12.01
CA PRO A 407 8.89 17.16 -12.08
C PRO A 407 7.81 16.18 -11.59
N ARG A 408 7.32 15.31 -12.47
CA ARG A 408 6.31 14.27 -12.16
C ARG A 408 6.93 12.89 -12.05
N MET A 409 8.06 12.66 -12.71
CA MET A 409 8.88 11.46 -12.55
C MET A 409 10.09 11.77 -11.66
N PHE A 410 9.94 11.63 -10.34
CA PHE A 410 10.94 12.09 -9.35
C PHE A 410 11.45 11.00 -8.38
N SER A 411 10.88 9.80 -8.40
CA SER A 411 11.14 8.75 -7.39
C SER A 411 12.54 8.17 -7.49
N GLU A 412 13.19 7.95 -6.35
CA GLU A 412 14.48 7.23 -6.24
C GLU A 412 14.33 5.70 -6.19
N ASP A 413 13.11 5.21 -5.98
CA ASP A 413 12.81 3.78 -5.94
C ASP A 413 13.15 3.10 -7.28
N LYS A 414 13.95 2.03 -7.22
CA LYS A 414 14.47 1.32 -8.40
C LYS A 414 13.37 0.71 -9.26
N GLN A 415 12.31 0.19 -8.64
CA GLN A 415 11.18 -0.40 -9.36
C GLN A 415 10.38 0.71 -10.06
N VAL A 416 10.11 1.81 -9.37
CA VAL A 416 9.42 2.97 -9.95
C VAL A 416 10.24 3.60 -11.09
N MET A 417 11.57 3.73 -10.96
CA MET A 417 12.44 4.18 -12.05
C MET A 417 12.34 3.28 -13.27
N SER A 418 12.31 1.96 -13.05
CA SER A 418 12.16 0.97 -14.12
C SER A 418 10.80 1.10 -14.81
N ASN A 419 9.73 1.38 -14.05
CA ASN A 419 8.40 1.64 -14.59
C ASN A 419 8.38 2.90 -15.46
N TYR A 420 9.01 4.01 -15.02
CA TYR A 420 9.12 5.21 -15.85
C TYR A 420 9.80 4.95 -17.19
N ILE A 421 10.94 4.23 -17.16
CA ILE A 421 11.69 3.87 -18.37
C ILE A 421 10.84 2.97 -19.29
N SER A 422 10.14 2.00 -18.72
CA SER A 422 9.28 1.08 -19.49
C SER A 422 8.11 1.79 -20.16
N MET A 423 7.53 2.81 -19.52
CA MET A 423 6.34 3.50 -20.00
C MET A 423 6.65 4.68 -20.94
N TYR A 424 7.68 5.47 -20.63
CA TYR A 424 7.97 6.75 -21.31
C TYR A 424 9.33 6.78 -22.01
N GLY A 425 10.05 5.66 -22.02
CA GLY A 425 11.37 5.52 -22.62
C GLY A 425 12.52 5.85 -21.66
N ALA A 426 13.68 5.27 -21.96
CA ALA A 426 14.90 5.51 -21.20
C ALA A 426 15.42 6.95 -21.40
N PRO A 427 16.04 7.57 -20.38
CA PRO A 427 16.62 8.90 -20.52
C PRO A 427 17.89 8.82 -21.37
N ASP A 428 18.03 9.75 -22.32
CA ASP A 428 19.25 9.85 -23.13
C ASP A 428 20.47 10.18 -22.26
N PHE A 429 21.68 9.83 -22.72
CA PHE A 429 22.91 10.04 -21.99
C PHE A 429 24.12 10.20 -22.93
N THR A 430 25.15 10.90 -22.45
CA THR A 430 26.40 11.11 -23.17
C THR A 430 27.59 10.60 -22.37
N PHE A 431 28.68 10.26 -23.05
CA PHE A 431 29.94 9.92 -22.38
C PHE A 431 30.46 11.12 -21.58
N ASN A 432 31.04 10.87 -20.41
CA ASN A 432 31.59 11.91 -19.55
C ASN A 432 33.07 12.16 -19.85
N TYR A 433 33.35 13.03 -20.82
CA TYR A 433 34.72 13.45 -21.17
C TYR A 433 35.40 14.31 -20.09
N ASP A 434 34.64 14.82 -19.12
CA ASP A 434 35.20 15.65 -18.05
C ASP A 434 35.89 14.81 -16.95
N ASN A 435 35.68 13.49 -16.93
CA ASN A 435 36.35 12.60 -16.02
C ASN A 435 37.66 12.08 -16.65
N ALA A 436 38.78 12.63 -16.16
CA ALA A 436 40.12 12.32 -16.67
C ALA A 436 40.50 10.84 -16.55
N ASP A 437 39.93 10.11 -15.59
CA ASP A 437 40.26 8.70 -15.35
C ASP A 437 39.68 7.77 -16.43
N ILE A 438 38.63 8.22 -17.14
CA ILE A 438 37.93 7.43 -18.17
C ILE A 438 38.01 8.04 -19.57
N ALA A 439 38.32 9.34 -19.70
CA ALA A 439 38.26 10.08 -20.96
C ALA A 439 39.03 9.41 -22.11
N ASP A 440 40.18 8.82 -21.77
CA ASP A 440 41.05 8.12 -22.71
C ASP A 440 41.09 6.60 -22.52
N ASP A 441 40.30 6.04 -21.60
CA ASP A 441 40.25 4.60 -21.34
C ASP A 441 39.45 3.85 -22.44
N PRO A 442 40.07 2.91 -23.18
CA PRO A 442 39.40 2.13 -24.22
C PRO A 442 38.27 1.23 -23.68
N GLN A 443 38.42 0.68 -22.47
CA GLN A 443 37.38 -0.17 -21.85
C GLN A 443 36.16 0.67 -21.45
N ALA A 444 36.38 1.87 -20.91
CA ALA A 444 35.29 2.79 -20.58
C ALA A 444 34.48 3.15 -21.84
N LYS A 445 35.17 3.43 -22.97
CA LYS A 445 34.52 3.69 -24.26
C LYS A 445 33.73 2.48 -24.77
N GLN A 446 34.29 1.27 -24.66
CA GLN A 446 33.57 0.04 -25.03
C GLN A 446 32.30 -0.16 -24.19
N ILE A 447 32.38 -0.01 -22.87
CA ILE A 447 31.21 -0.12 -21.97
C ILE A 447 30.15 0.92 -22.35
N PHE A 448 30.57 2.15 -22.67
CA PHE A 448 29.66 3.19 -23.15
C PHE A 448 28.99 2.81 -24.49
N GLU A 449 29.74 2.27 -25.45
CA GLU A 449 29.19 1.81 -26.73
C GLU A 449 28.19 0.66 -26.54
N GLU A 450 28.46 -0.28 -25.63
CA GLU A 450 27.54 -1.35 -25.26
C GLU A 450 26.25 -0.81 -24.61
N LEU A 451 26.37 0.15 -23.68
CA LEU A 451 25.22 0.85 -23.12
C LEU A 451 24.44 1.60 -24.20
N ARG A 452 25.13 2.27 -25.13
CA ARG A 452 24.50 3.01 -26.23
C ARG A 452 23.76 2.06 -27.16
N ALA A 453 24.32 0.90 -27.48
CA ALA A 453 23.65 -0.13 -28.27
C ALA A 453 22.33 -0.56 -27.61
N LYS A 454 22.33 -0.81 -26.29
CA LYS A 454 21.11 -1.10 -25.51
C LYS A 454 20.08 0.03 -25.49
N TYR A 455 20.53 1.28 -25.59
CA TYR A 455 19.62 2.41 -25.66
C TYR A 455 18.96 2.50 -27.04
N GLU A 456 19.75 2.37 -28.11
CA GLU A 456 19.25 2.41 -29.48
C GLU A 456 18.36 1.20 -29.83
N ASP A 457 18.60 0.04 -29.22
CA ASP A 457 17.74 -1.15 -29.37
C ASP A 457 16.51 -1.15 -28.45
N GLY A 458 16.43 -0.22 -27.48
CA GLY A 458 15.34 -0.07 -26.53
C GLY A 458 15.30 -1.12 -25.40
N THR A 459 16.39 -1.85 -25.15
CA THR A 459 16.50 -2.89 -24.11
C THR A 459 17.16 -2.40 -22.82
N ILE A 460 17.70 -1.18 -22.81
CA ILE A 460 18.36 -0.60 -21.63
C ILE A 460 17.42 -0.53 -20.42
N THR A 461 17.97 -0.84 -19.24
CA THR A 461 17.24 -0.88 -17.98
C THR A 461 17.79 0.14 -16.97
N ALA A 462 17.01 0.49 -15.95
CA ALA A 462 17.49 1.32 -14.84
C ALA A 462 18.73 0.73 -14.17
N SER A 463 18.82 -0.61 -14.09
CA SER A 463 19.97 -1.31 -13.54
C SER A 463 21.24 -1.13 -14.38
N ASP A 464 21.15 -0.95 -15.69
CA ASP A 464 22.32 -0.68 -16.54
C ASP A 464 22.93 0.69 -16.21
N TYR A 465 22.11 1.73 -16.02
CA TYR A 465 22.57 3.05 -15.56
C TYR A 465 23.23 2.97 -14.16
N LEU A 466 22.59 2.28 -13.22
CA LEU A 466 23.08 2.16 -11.84
C LEU A 466 24.41 1.40 -11.74
N LYS A 467 24.70 0.49 -12.67
CA LYS A 467 25.98 -0.24 -12.73
C LYS A 467 27.14 0.67 -13.11
N VAL A 468 26.94 1.63 -14.02
CA VAL A 468 28.00 2.52 -14.50
C VAL A 468 28.12 3.81 -13.68
N LYS A 469 27.09 4.16 -12.91
CA LYS A 469 27.05 5.35 -12.04
C LYS A 469 28.27 5.50 -11.11
N PRO A 470 28.77 4.46 -10.41
CA PRO A 470 29.93 4.61 -9.51
C PRO A 470 31.22 5.06 -10.22
N TYR A 471 31.32 4.82 -11.52
CA TYR A 471 32.49 5.15 -12.34
C TYR A 471 32.40 6.53 -13.00
N ASP A 472 31.32 7.28 -12.74
CA ASP A 472 31.05 8.59 -13.37
C ASP A 472 31.21 8.52 -14.90
N LEU A 473 30.74 7.42 -15.52
CA LEU A 473 30.96 7.11 -16.95
C LEU A 473 30.12 7.98 -17.90
N ILE A 474 28.90 8.32 -17.47
CA ILE A 474 27.87 8.93 -18.31
C ILE A 474 27.23 10.14 -17.62
N ASN A 475 26.83 11.11 -18.44
CA ASN A 475 25.97 12.23 -18.05
C ASN A 475 24.55 11.93 -18.56
N VAL A 476 23.60 11.77 -17.65
CA VAL A 476 22.21 11.39 -17.96
C VAL A 476 21.37 12.65 -18.15
N GLN A 477 20.61 12.72 -19.24
CA GLN A 477 19.70 13.83 -19.48
C GLN A 477 18.42 13.69 -18.64
N LYS A 478 17.92 14.83 -18.13
CA LYS A 478 16.62 14.84 -17.44
C LYS A 478 15.45 14.72 -18.41
N PRO A 479 14.30 14.21 -17.94
CA PRO A 479 13.06 14.30 -18.71
C PRO A 479 12.69 15.76 -19.01
N SER A 480 12.21 15.99 -20.22
CA SER A 480 11.66 17.28 -20.63
C SER A 480 10.36 17.61 -19.87
N LEU A 481 9.94 18.88 -19.90
CA LEU A 481 8.61 19.26 -19.41
C LEU A 481 7.50 18.52 -20.16
N ALA A 482 7.67 18.29 -21.48
CA ALA A 482 6.71 17.56 -22.29
C ALA A 482 6.52 16.12 -21.80
N GLN A 483 7.59 15.39 -21.49
CA GLN A 483 7.51 14.04 -20.92
C GLN A 483 6.86 14.02 -19.54
N ASN A 484 7.17 15.00 -18.68
CA ASN A 484 6.52 15.12 -17.38
C ASN A 484 5.02 15.42 -17.50
N MET A 485 4.63 16.26 -18.46
CA MET A 485 3.22 16.56 -18.73
C MET A 485 2.50 15.38 -19.40
N ASP A 486 3.20 14.64 -20.26
CA ASP A 486 2.67 13.41 -20.83
C ASP A 486 2.37 12.38 -19.73
N TYR A 487 3.30 12.14 -18.80
CA TYR A 487 3.05 11.29 -17.62
C TYR A 487 1.89 11.79 -16.76
N PHE A 488 1.82 13.10 -16.50
CA PHE A 488 0.72 13.69 -15.74
C PHE A 488 -0.64 13.48 -16.41
N ILE A 489 -0.72 13.66 -17.73
CA ILE A 489 -1.99 13.58 -18.47
C ILE A 489 -2.38 12.13 -18.71
N THR A 490 -1.48 11.32 -19.27
CA THR A 490 -1.79 9.96 -19.74
C THR A 490 -1.89 8.97 -18.59
N PHE A 491 -0.93 8.96 -17.66
CA PHE A 491 -0.96 8.03 -16.54
C PHE A 491 -1.68 8.61 -15.33
N GLN A 492 -1.18 9.71 -14.76
CA GLN A 492 -1.69 10.19 -13.47
C GLN A 492 -3.15 10.66 -13.55
N ASN A 493 -3.59 11.25 -14.66
CA ASN A 493 -4.99 11.64 -14.84
C ASN A 493 -5.79 10.65 -15.70
N GLY A 494 -5.23 10.15 -16.80
CA GLY A 494 -5.91 9.22 -17.71
C GLY A 494 -6.08 7.83 -17.10
N TYR A 495 -4.96 7.12 -16.93
CA TYR A 495 -4.96 5.76 -16.39
C TYR A 495 -5.41 5.70 -14.92
N TYR A 496 -5.03 6.66 -14.08
CA TYR A 496 -5.41 6.64 -12.67
C TYR A 496 -6.80 7.25 -12.47
N PHE A 497 -6.96 8.58 -12.52
CA PHE A 497 -8.24 9.22 -12.19
C PHE A 497 -9.40 8.85 -13.12
N VAL A 498 -9.25 9.02 -14.44
CA VAL A 498 -10.36 8.85 -15.38
C VAL A 498 -10.82 7.41 -15.42
N ARG A 499 -9.90 6.44 -15.32
CA ARG A 499 -10.25 5.01 -15.19
C ARG A 499 -11.15 4.76 -13.97
N TYR A 500 -10.79 5.27 -12.80
CA TYR A 500 -11.61 5.12 -11.59
C TYR A 500 -12.93 5.92 -11.64
N LEU A 501 -12.96 7.09 -12.29
CA LEU A 501 -14.21 7.78 -12.58
C LEU A 501 -15.14 6.91 -13.45
N PHE A 502 -14.57 6.19 -14.42
CA PHE A 502 -15.34 5.33 -15.32
C PHE A 502 -15.72 4.00 -14.69
N TRP A 503 -14.92 3.44 -13.77
CA TRP A 503 -15.34 2.32 -12.93
C TRP A 503 -16.66 2.63 -12.22
N ASN A 504 -16.78 3.84 -11.67
CA ASN A 504 -17.95 4.26 -10.92
C ASN A 504 -19.18 4.56 -11.80
N PHE A 505 -19.00 5.00 -13.06
CA PHE A 505 -20.11 5.57 -13.87
C PHE A 505 -20.25 5.04 -15.31
N VAL A 506 -19.40 4.12 -15.74
CA VAL A 506 -19.43 3.46 -17.06
C VAL A 506 -19.42 1.95 -16.93
N GLY A 507 -18.54 1.41 -16.08
CA GLY A 507 -18.41 -0.02 -15.78
C GLY A 507 -16.96 -0.43 -15.55
N ARG A 508 -16.75 -1.65 -15.02
CA ARG A 508 -15.44 -2.18 -14.62
C ARG A 508 -15.19 -3.55 -15.25
N GLN A 509 -13.98 -3.77 -15.75
CA GLN A 509 -13.52 -5.04 -16.31
C GLN A 509 -13.35 -6.10 -15.22
N ASN A 510 -12.53 -5.78 -14.22
CA ASN A 510 -12.31 -6.51 -12.99
C ASN A 510 -11.58 -5.58 -11.99
N ASP A 511 -11.42 -6.04 -10.76
CA ASP A 511 -10.82 -5.36 -9.61
C ASP A 511 -9.35 -5.77 -9.38
N LEU A 512 -8.75 -6.48 -10.33
CA LEU A 512 -7.33 -6.84 -10.27
C LEU A 512 -6.47 -5.59 -10.47
N GLU A 513 -5.39 -5.47 -9.70
CA GLU A 513 -4.49 -4.32 -9.84
C GLU A 513 -3.77 -4.40 -11.19
N GLY A 514 -3.89 -3.33 -11.98
CA GLY A 514 -3.41 -3.30 -13.36
C GLY A 514 -2.09 -2.56 -13.49
N SER A 515 -1.23 -3.00 -14.41
CA SER A 515 0.00 -2.34 -14.84
C SER A 515 -0.06 -1.80 -16.28
N THR A 516 -1.24 -1.31 -16.71
CA THR A 516 -1.60 -0.87 -18.08
C THR A 516 -1.92 -1.96 -19.09
N GLU A 517 -1.88 -3.23 -18.70
CA GLU A 517 -2.33 -4.35 -19.53
C GLU A 517 -3.84 -4.36 -19.80
N ASN A 518 -4.23 -5.01 -20.90
CA ASN A 518 -5.61 -5.11 -21.35
C ASN A 518 -6.49 -6.11 -20.58
N THR A 519 -5.93 -6.80 -19.58
CA THR A 519 -6.62 -7.89 -18.85
C THR A 519 -6.94 -7.57 -17.40
N ARG A 520 -6.37 -6.50 -16.83
CA ARG A 520 -6.45 -6.21 -15.39
C ARG A 520 -6.83 -4.76 -15.15
N GLY A 521 -7.83 -4.57 -14.31
CA GLY A 521 -8.17 -3.27 -13.75
C GLY A 521 -8.75 -2.24 -14.72
N ASN A 522 -9.16 -2.61 -15.94
CA ASN A 522 -9.68 -1.63 -16.91
C ASN A 522 -11.15 -1.26 -16.64
N TRP A 523 -11.62 -0.18 -17.28
CA TRP A 523 -13.06 0.13 -17.34
C TRP A 523 -13.65 -0.46 -18.62
N ILE A 524 -14.92 -0.89 -18.58
CA ILE A 524 -15.66 -1.33 -19.76
C ILE A 524 -17.04 -0.70 -19.79
N SER A 525 -17.61 -0.54 -20.97
CA SER A 525 -18.94 0.03 -21.16
C SER A 525 -20.06 -1.01 -21.13
N GLY A 526 -19.76 -2.25 -21.51
CA GLY A 526 -20.74 -3.29 -21.82
C GLY A 526 -21.19 -3.32 -23.28
N ILE A 527 -20.63 -2.46 -24.12
CA ILE A 527 -20.89 -2.40 -25.56
C ILE A 527 -19.69 -3.03 -26.26
N SER A 528 -19.86 -4.25 -26.78
CA SER A 528 -18.74 -5.09 -27.25
C SER A 528 -17.83 -4.40 -28.28
N PHE A 529 -18.37 -3.71 -29.28
CA PHE A 529 -17.51 -3.05 -30.29
C PHE A 529 -16.66 -1.91 -29.72
N ILE A 530 -17.06 -1.28 -28.61
CA ILE A 530 -16.28 -0.25 -27.92
C ILE A 530 -15.22 -0.94 -27.05
N ASP A 531 -15.65 -1.91 -26.24
CA ASP A 531 -14.80 -2.60 -25.28
C ASP A 531 -13.71 -3.42 -26.00
N ASP A 532 -14.07 -4.14 -27.07
CA ASP A 532 -13.15 -4.94 -27.86
C ASP A 532 -12.14 -4.07 -28.63
N ALA A 533 -12.52 -2.86 -29.03
CA ALA A 533 -11.63 -1.92 -29.70
C ALA A 533 -10.58 -1.32 -28.74
N MET A 534 -10.90 -1.19 -27.44
CA MET A 534 -9.98 -0.68 -26.44
C MET A 534 -9.08 -1.77 -25.86
N TRP A 535 -9.64 -2.95 -25.56
CA TRP A 535 -8.98 -3.94 -24.70
C TRP A 535 -8.84 -5.33 -25.35
N GLY A 536 -9.25 -5.49 -26.60
CA GLY A 536 -9.35 -6.79 -27.27
C GLY A 536 -10.59 -7.57 -26.83
N ASN A 537 -10.80 -8.74 -27.44
CA ASN A 537 -12.04 -9.52 -27.28
C ASN A 537 -12.31 -9.91 -25.82
N GLN A 538 -13.28 -9.24 -25.19
CA GLN A 538 -13.62 -9.44 -23.78
C GLN A 538 -14.28 -10.80 -23.51
N GLU A 539 -15.01 -11.34 -24.49
CA GLU A 539 -15.63 -12.67 -24.38
C GLU A 539 -14.58 -13.79 -24.38
N ALA A 540 -13.48 -13.62 -25.12
CA ALA A 540 -12.39 -14.58 -25.21
C ALA A 540 -11.41 -14.51 -24.02
N MET A 541 -11.53 -13.51 -23.14
CA MET A 541 -10.64 -13.32 -22.00
C MET A 541 -10.66 -14.54 -21.05
N PRO A 542 -9.48 -15.01 -20.57
CA PRO A 542 -9.39 -16.17 -19.68
C PRO A 542 -10.21 -16.03 -18.40
N ALA A 543 -10.70 -17.16 -17.87
CA ALA A 543 -11.61 -17.19 -16.72
C ALA A 543 -11.06 -16.48 -15.47
N LYS A 544 -9.74 -16.53 -15.24
CA LYS A 544 -9.12 -15.89 -14.06
C LYS A 544 -9.27 -14.35 -14.02
N TYR A 545 -9.53 -13.72 -15.16
CA TYR A 545 -9.72 -12.27 -15.28
C TYR A 545 -11.20 -11.86 -15.27
N LYS A 546 -12.11 -12.84 -15.18
CA LYS A 546 -13.57 -12.64 -15.10
C LYS A 546 -14.03 -13.02 -13.70
N ASN A 547 -14.49 -12.04 -12.94
CA ASN A 547 -14.96 -12.25 -11.57
C ASN A 547 -16.23 -11.42 -11.32
N GLU A 548 -16.73 -11.46 -10.09
CA GLU A 548 -17.99 -10.80 -9.70
C GLU A 548 -17.93 -9.27 -9.79
N SER A 549 -16.73 -8.71 -9.96
CA SER A 549 -16.50 -7.27 -10.04
C SER A 549 -16.64 -6.71 -11.47
N THR A 550 -16.82 -7.58 -12.47
CA THR A 550 -17.15 -7.19 -13.85
C THR A 550 -18.56 -6.61 -13.95
N VAL A 551 -18.67 -5.30 -14.20
CA VAL A 551 -19.96 -4.58 -14.28
C VAL A 551 -20.05 -3.65 -15.49
N LYS A 552 -21.27 -3.44 -16.00
CA LYS A 552 -21.56 -2.76 -17.27
C LYS A 552 -22.70 -1.76 -17.09
N PHE A 553 -22.41 -0.45 -17.14
CA PHE A 553 -23.42 0.61 -16.97
C PHE A 553 -23.79 1.33 -18.27
N PHE A 554 -23.23 0.92 -19.42
CA PHE A 554 -23.62 1.38 -20.75
C PHE A 554 -23.58 2.91 -20.92
N PHE A 555 -22.64 3.56 -20.23
CA PHE A 555 -22.51 5.02 -20.15
C PHE A 555 -23.71 5.78 -19.56
N LEU A 556 -24.76 5.10 -19.07
CA LEU A 556 -26.00 5.77 -18.63
C LEU A 556 -25.76 6.77 -17.47
N PRO A 557 -25.04 6.39 -16.38
CA PRO A 557 -24.72 7.34 -15.31
C PRO A 557 -23.83 8.49 -15.81
N LEU A 558 -22.80 8.18 -16.62
CA LEU A 558 -21.91 9.19 -17.21
C LEU A 558 -22.70 10.22 -18.04
N ILE A 559 -23.59 9.78 -18.92
CA ILE A 559 -24.40 10.65 -19.79
C ILE A 559 -25.30 11.55 -18.94
N LEU A 560 -25.96 11.02 -17.90
CA LEU A 560 -26.75 11.83 -16.98
C LEU A 560 -25.88 12.88 -16.27
N GLY A 561 -24.69 12.49 -15.82
CA GLY A 561 -23.71 13.41 -15.23
C GLY A 561 -23.33 14.54 -16.19
N LEU A 562 -23.00 14.23 -17.45
CA LEU A 562 -22.66 15.22 -18.46
C LEU A 562 -23.84 16.15 -18.77
N ILE A 563 -25.06 15.63 -18.89
CA ILE A 563 -26.27 16.46 -19.07
C ILE A 563 -26.41 17.43 -17.90
N GLY A 564 -26.26 16.96 -16.66
CA GLY A 564 -26.37 17.81 -15.47
C GLY A 564 -25.25 18.85 -15.37
N PHE A 565 -24.02 18.46 -15.72
CA PHE A 565 -22.86 19.36 -15.81
C PHE A 565 -23.16 20.55 -16.73
N PHE A 566 -23.56 20.27 -17.98
CA PHE A 566 -23.87 21.33 -18.94
C PHE A 566 -25.17 22.08 -18.60
N PHE A 567 -26.16 21.40 -18.02
CA PHE A 567 -27.40 22.05 -17.58
C PHE A 567 -27.15 23.07 -16.48
N GLN A 568 -26.29 22.75 -15.50
CA GLN A 568 -25.90 23.66 -14.44
C GLN A 568 -25.02 24.79 -14.96
N LEU A 569 -23.98 24.47 -15.76
CA LEU A 569 -23.06 25.45 -16.35
C LEU A 569 -23.81 26.58 -17.06
N ASN A 570 -24.82 26.22 -17.85
CA ASN A 570 -25.57 27.17 -18.67
C ASN A 570 -26.63 27.98 -17.88
N ARG A 571 -27.04 27.53 -16.68
CA ARG A 571 -28.14 28.15 -15.92
C ARG A 571 -27.72 28.81 -14.60
N ASP A 572 -26.69 28.29 -13.95
CA ASP A 572 -26.17 28.78 -12.67
C ASP A 572 -24.64 28.59 -12.60
N PHE A 573 -23.91 29.42 -13.37
CA PHE A 573 -22.46 29.38 -13.46
C PHE A 573 -21.76 29.47 -12.09
N GLY A 574 -22.27 30.28 -11.16
CA GLY A 574 -21.64 30.50 -9.85
C GLY A 574 -21.61 29.22 -9.00
N ARG A 575 -22.75 28.50 -8.91
CA ARG A 575 -22.83 27.23 -8.16
C ARG A 575 -22.23 26.07 -8.94
N PHE A 576 -22.31 26.11 -10.26
CA PHE A 576 -21.56 25.19 -11.10
C PHE A 576 -20.07 25.27 -10.78
N TYR A 577 -19.50 26.48 -10.76
CA TYR A 577 -18.08 26.69 -10.47
C TYR A 577 -17.71 26.29 -9.04
N ALA A 578 -18.61 26.49 -8.08
CA ALA A 578 -18.44 25.98 -6.72
C ALA A 578 -18.30 24.45 -6.68
N MET A 579 -19.19 23.71 -7.36
CA MET A 579 -19.09 22.25 -7.44
C MET A 579 -17.86 21.80 -8.22
N LEU A 580 -17.56 22.45 -9.36
CA LEU A 580 -16.37 22.20 -10.16
C LEU A 580 -15.09 22.35 -9.34
N SER A 581 -15.02 23.33 -8.42
CA SER A 581 -13.85 23.54 -7.57
C SER A 581 -13.55 22.32 -6.68
N ILE A 582 -14.57 21.72 -6.05
CA ILE A 582 -14.39 20.48 -5.29
C ILE A 582 -14.01 19.34 -6.22
N PHE A 583 -14.71 19.19 -7.35
CA PHE A 583 -14.43 18.13 -8.32
C PHE A 583 -12.96 18.13 -8.75
N ILE A 584 -12.42 19.29 -9.15
CA ILE A 584 -11.02 19.43 -9.59
C ILE A 584 -10.03 19.22 -8.44
N LEU A 585 -10.29 19.80 -7.27
CA LEU A 585 -9.39 19.65 -6.13
C LEU A 585 -9.31 18.21 -5.63
N MET A 586 -10.44 17.50 -5.60
CA MET A 586 -10.53 16.10 -5.15
C MET A 586 -10.33 15.08 -6.29
N SER A 587 -9.85 15.52 -7.46
CA SER A 587 -9.38 14.65 -8.55
C SER A 587 -7.95 15.01 -8.93
N VAL A 588 -7.80 15.85 -9.96
CA VAL A 588 -6.53 16.35 -10.50
C VAL A 588 -5.67 17.00 -9.41
N GLY A 589 -6.28 17.73 -8.47
CA GLY A 589 -5.59 18.42 -7.40
C GLY A 589 -4.89 17.50 -6.40
N ILE A 590 -5.59 16.46 -5.92
CA ILE A 590 -5.00 15.45 -5.03
C ILE A 590 -3.87 14.71 -5.76
N ILE A 591 -4.08 14.28 -7.00
CA ILE A 591 -3.06 13.57 -7.78
C ILE A 591 -1.82 14.43 -8.03
N PHE A 592 -2.03 15.71 -8.35
CA PHE A 592 -0.94 16.68 -8.45
C PHE A 592 -0.17 16.79 -7.13
N TYR A 593 -0.90 16.88 -6.02
CA TYR A 593 -0.32 17.04 -4.70
C TYR A 593 0.42 15.80 -4.23
N THR A 594 -0.11 14.60 -4.41
CA THR A 594 0.51 13.34 -3.94
C THR A 594 1.57 12.80 -4.90
N GLY A 595 1.59 13.24 -6.16
CA GLY A 595 2.57 12.80 -7.14
C GLY A 595 2.53 11.29 -7.36
N VAL A 596 1.32 10.74 -7.57
CA VAL A 596 1.06 9.30 -7.74
C VAL A 596 2.10 8.63 -8.63
N LYS A 597 2.68 7.54 -8.14
CA LYS A 597 3.74 6.76 -8.80
C LYS A 597 3.13 5.59 -9.58
N PRO A 598 3.81 5.08 -10.63
CA PRO A 598 3.32 3.95 -11.39
C PRO A 598 3.42 2.64 -10.58
N PHE A 599 2.29 1.96 -10.47
CA PHE A 599 2.16 0.60 -9.91
C PHE A 599 2.63 0.50 -8.45
N GLU A 600 2.09 1.38 -7.59
CA GLU A 600 2.22 1.26 -6.14
C GLU A 600 1.62 -0.08 -5.65
N PRO A 601 1.97 -0.59 -4.45
CA PRO A 601 1.42 -1.85 -3.94
C PRO A 601 -0.11 -1.87 -3.70
N ARG A 602 -0.74 -0.68 -3.68
CA ARG A 602 -2.18 -0.49 -3.67
C ARG A 602 -2.51 0.89 -4.24
N GLU A 603 -3.34 0.92 -5.27
CA GLU A 603 -3.96 2.15 -5.75
C GLU A 603 -5.01 2.69 -4.76
N ARG A 604 -5.08 4.01 -4.61
CA ARG A 604 -5.84 4.73 -3.56
C ARG A 604 -7.02 5.50 -4.15
N ASP A 605 -7.92 4.78 -4.82
CA ASP A 605 -9.10 5.35 -5.47
C ASP A 605 -10.05 6.07 -4.50
N TYR A 606 -10.13 5.58 -3.26
CA TYR A 606 -10.86 6.22 -2.15
C TYR A 606 -10.45 7.67 -1.87
N ALA A 607 -9.21 8.07 -2.20
CA ALA A 607 -8.78 9.47 -2.07
C ALA A 607 -9.54 10.41 -3.03
N MET A 608 -10.09 9.86 -4.12
CA MET A 608 -10.83 10.59 -5.15
C MET A 608 -12.34 10.54 -4.97
N VAL A 609 -12.85 9.87 -3.92
CA VAL A 609 -14.29 9.65 -3.69
C VAL A 609 -15.10 10.94 -3.65
N GLY A 610 -14.50 12.03 -3.18
CA GLY A 610 -15.13 13.35 -3.16
C GLY A 610 -15.41 13.94 -4.55
N SER A 611 -14.62 13.58 -5.56
CA SER A 611 -14.92 13.93 -6.96
C SER A 611 -16.11 13.13 -7.50
N PHE A 612 -16.24 11.84 -7.12
CA PHE A 612 -17.37 10.98 -7.49
C PHE A 612 -18.66 11.46 -6.82
N TYR A 613 -18.57 11.93 -5.57
CA TYR A 613 -19.67 12.61 -4.87
C TYR A 613 -20.18 13.82 -5.67
N VAL A 614 -19.29 14.68 -6.16
CA VAL A 614 -19.69 15.84 -6.98
C VAL A 614 -20.26 15.39 -8.34
N PHE A 615 -19.68 14.38 -8.96
CA PHE A 615 -20.20 13.86 -10.22
C PHE A 615 -21.64 13.32 -10.06
N ALA A 616 -21.95 12.67 -8.93
CA ALA A 616 -23.30 12.23 -8.60
C ALA A 616 -24.30 13.38 -8.37
N ILE A 617 -23.83 14.55 -7.90
CA ILE A 617 -24.64 15.77 -7.91
C ILE A 617 -25.08 16.07 -9.35
N TRP A 618 -24.14 16.08 -10.30
CA TRP A 618 -24.46 16.31 -11.71
C TRP A 618 -25.37 15.22 -12.30
N ILE A 619 -25.22 13.95 -11.91
CA ILE A 619 -26.18 12.89 -12.33
C ILE A 619 -27.61 13.25 -11.91
N GLY A 620 -27.80 13.67 -10.66
CA GLY A 620 -29.10 14.12 -10.16
C GLY A 620 -29.63 15.35 -10.92
N LEU A 621 -28.77 16.33 -11.17
CA LEU A 621 -29.13 17.51 -11.97
C LEU A 621 -29.49 17.15 -13.41
N GLY A 622 -28.85 16.15 -14.00
CA GLY A 622 -29.15 15.64 -15.34
C GLY A 622 -30.51 14.96 -15.41
N ALA A 623 -30.83 14.12 -14.42
CA ALA A 623 -32.18 13.57 -14.27
C ALA A 623 -33.23 14.70 -14.13
N GLY A 624 -32.95 15.70 -13.30
CA GLY A 624 -33.79 16.89 -13.16
C GLY A 624 -33.97 17.67 -14.46
N ALA A 625 -32.92 17.79 -15.28
CA ALA A 625 -32.96 18.44 -16.58
C ALA A 625 -33.85 17.71 -17.59
N ILE A 626 -33.76 16.37 -17.65
CA ILE A 626 -34.61 15.52 -18.51
C ILE A 626 -36.08 15.66 -18.10
N LEU A 627 -36.37 15.55 -16.80
CA LEU A 627 -37.74 15.66 -16.28
C LEU A 627 -38.32 17.06 -16.49
N TRP A 628 -37.51 18.11 -16.32
CA TRP A 628 -37.91 19.48 -16.64
C TRP A 628 -38.20 19.67 -18.13
N LEU A 629 -37.36 19.12 -19.01
CA LEU A 629 -37.56 19.19 -20.45
C LEU A 629 -38.83 18.45 -20.88
N LEU A 630 -39.06 17.24 -20.37
CA LEU A 630 -40.28 16.47 -20.61
C LEU A 630 -41.52 17.24 -20.15
N GLN A 631 -41.47 17.81 -18.95
CA GLN A 631 -42.54 18.64 -18.41
C GLN A 631 -42.88 19.80 -19.36
N SER A 632 -41.86 20.48 -19.88
CA SER A 632 -42.05 21.63 -20.78
C SER A 632 -42.79 21.27 -22.08
N LYS A 633 -42.70 20.00 -22.51
CA LYS A 633 -43.31 19.49 -23.75
C LYS A 633 -44.67 18.84 -23.53
N VAL A 634 -44.79 17.95 -22.54
CA VAL A 634 -45.97 17.09 -22.33
C VAL A 634 -46.93 17.62 -21.28
N LYS A 635 -46.45 18.45 -20.33
CA LYS A 635 -47.25 19.08 -19.25
C LYS A 635 -48.12 18.10 -18.43
N SER A 636 -47.66 16.87 -18.22
CA SER A 636 -48.37 15.84 -17.44
C SER A 636 -47.57 15.36 -16.22
N ASN A 637 -48.22 15.30 -15.05
CA ASN A 637 -47.63 14.75 -13.83
C ASN A 637 -47.34 13.25 -13.98
N ALA A 638 -48.27 12.51 -14.58
CA ALA A 638 -48.11 11.06 -14.78
C ALA A 638 -46.90 10.75 -15.67
N ALA A 639 -46.71 11.52 -16.76
CA ALA A 639 -45.56 11.35 -17.64
C ALA A 639 -44.23 11.62 -16.91
N ASN A 640 -44.17 12.66 -16.08
CA ASN A 640 -42.98 12.94 -15.25
C ASN A 640 -42.69 11.86 -14.22
N ILE A 641 -43.72 11.30 -13.57
CA ILE A 641 -43.55 10.20 -12.61
C ILE A 641 -43.01 8.96 -13.32
N VAL A 642 -43.60 8.58 -14.46
CA VAL A 642 -43.14 7.43 -15.25
C VAL A 642 -41.68 7.62 -15.69
N ALA A 643 -41.33 8.79 -16.23
CA ALA A 643 -39.96 9.10 -16.59
C ALA A 643 -39.00 9.07 -15.38
N GLY A 644 -39.43 9.57 -14.23
CA GLY A 644 -38.66 9.51 -12.98
C GLY A 644 -38.40 8.06 -12.54
N VAL A 645 -39.41 7.20 -12.63
CA VAL A 645 -39.28 5.76 -12.34
C VAL A 645 -38.35 5.07 -13.33
N VAL A 646 -38.42 5.39 -14.63
CA VAL A 646 -37.49 4.86 -15.63
C VAL A 646 -36.05 5.29 -15.31
N LEU A 647 -35.83 6.54 -14.93
CA LEU A 647 -34.51 7.04 -14.54
C LEU A 647 -33.97 6.37 -13.27
N LEU A 648 -34.83 5.96 -12.33
CA LEU A 648 -34.42 5.13 -11.18
C LEU A 648 -33.90 3.75 -11.60
N GLY A 649 -34.20 3.28 -12.80
CA GLY A 649 -33.60 2.06 -13.35
C GLY A 649 -32.07 2.12 -13.44
N VAL A 650 -31.48 3.33 -13.62
CA VAL A 650 -30.02 3.51 -13.70
C VAL A 650 -29.32 3.16 -12.37
N PRO A 651 -29.65 3.78 -11.22
CA PRO A 651 -29.03 3.39 -9.96
C PRO A 651 -29.40 1.96 -9.53
N PHE A 652 -30.61 1.46 -9.82
CA PHE A 652 -30.94 0.07 -9.48
C PHE A 652 -30.13 -0.95 -10.31
N MET A 653 -29.82 -0.65 -11.57
CA MET A 653 -28.89 -1.44 -12.37
C MET A 653 -27.48 -1.43 -11.76
N MET A 654 -27.00 -0.26 -11.32
CA MET A 654 -25.71 -0.17 -10.62
C MET A 654 -25.73 -1.01 -9.34
N GLY A 655 -26.76 -0.85 -8.50
CA GLY A 655 -26.92 -1.61 -7.26
C GLY A 655 -26.96 -3.12 -7.48
N PHE A 656 -27.71 -3.59 -8.48
CA PHE A 656 -27.81 -5.02 -8.79
C PHE A 656 -26.48 -5.62 -9.25
N GLN A 657 -25.77 -4.92 -10.15
CA GLN A 657 -24.49 -5.42 -10.68
C GLN A 657 -23.35 -5.35 -9.67
N ASN A 658 -23.32 -4.29 -8.83
CA ASN A 658 -22.29 -4.12 -7.81
C ASN A 658 -22.57 -4.90 -6.50
N TYR A 659 -23.76 -5.49 -6.32
CA TYR A 659 -24.13 -6.10 -5.05
C TYR A 659 -23.16 -7.23 -4.64
N ASN A 660 -22.87 -8.18 -5.54
CA ASN A 660 -22.08 -9.37 -5.19
C ASN A 660 -20.63 -9.03 -4.82
N VAL A 661 -20.01 -8.07 -5.50
CA VAL A 661 -18.63 -7.64 -5.21
C VAL A 661 -18.50 -6.90 -3.88
N HIS A 662 -19.51 -6.10 -3.50
CA HIS A 662 -19.48 -5.37 -2.22
C HIS A 662 -20.12 -6.11 -1.06
N ASN A 663 -20.76 -7.26 -1.31
CA ASN A 663 -21.35 -8.05 -0.25
C ASN A 663 -20.30 -8.85 0.52
N ARG A 664 -19.81 -8.29 1.62
CA ARG A 664 -18.72 -8.87 2.43
C ARG A 664 -19.20 -9.67 3.65
N HIS A 665 -20.50 -9.90 3.84
CA HIS A 665 -21.05 -10.57 5.03
C HIS A 665 -20.50 -11.97 5.31
N ASN A 666 -19.98 -12.67 4.28
CA ASN A 666 -19.39 -14.01 4.37
C ASN A 666 -17.87 -14.00 4.16
N ARG A 667 -17.24 -12.83 4.23
CA ARG A 667 -15.79 -12.65 4.05
C ARG A 667 -15.11 -12.65 5.43
N TYR A 668 -14.21 -13.61 5.66
CA TYR A 668 -13.49 -13.76 6.94
C TYR A 668 -11.97 -13.76 6.79
N THR A 669 -11.45 -13.41 5.60
CA THR A 669 -10.07 -13.72 5.20
C THR A 669 -9.00 -13.07 6.06
N SER A 670 -9.13 -11.79 6.40
CA SER A 670 -8.12 -11.08 7.18
C SER A 670 -8.12 -11.56 8.63
N TYR A 671 -9.31 -11.73 9.22
CA TYR A 671 -9.45 -12.31 10.56
C TYR A 671 -8.90 -13.73 10.66
N ASP A 672 -9.30 -14.61 9.74
CA ASP A 672 -8.88 -16.02 9.76
C ASP A 672 -7.38 -16.17 9.49
N TYR A 673 -6.79 -15.28 8.68
CA TYR A 673 -5.35 -15.17 8.49
C TYR A 673 -4.63 -14.82 9.80
N GLY A 674 -5.03 -13.72 10.46
CA GLY A 674 -4.47 -13.33 11.76
C GLY A 674 -4.65 -14.40 12.85
N TYR A 675 -5.82 -15.04 12.89
CA TYR A 675 -6.11 -16.14 13.82
C TYR A 675 -5.20 -17.32 13.55
N SER A 676 -5.05 -17.74 12.29
CA SER A 676 -4.27 -18.92 11.91
C SER A 676 -2.77 -18.71 12.17
N ILE A 677 -2.26 -17.49 11.95
CA ILE A 677 -0.90 -17.09 12.36
C ILE A 677 -0.75 -17.21 13.87
N LEU A 678 -1.58 -16.49 14.65
CA LEU A 678 -1.41 -16.45 16.10
C LEU A 678 -1.61 -17.84 16.73
N LYS A 679 -2.52 -18.64 16.21
CA LYS A 679 -2.82 -19.98 16.73
C LYS A 679 -1.71 -20.98 16.47
N SER A 680 -0.97 -20.86 15.36
CA SER A 680 0.11 -21.80 15.01
C SER A 680 1.38 -21.62 15.85
N LEU A 681 1.56 -20.45 16.45
CA LEU A 681 2.78 -20.11 17.18
C LEU A 681 2.92 -20.88 18.50
N PRO A 682 4.13 -21.30 18.88
CA PRO A 682 4.44 -21.74 20.24
C PRO A 682 4.01 -20.76 21.33
N LYS A 683 3.86 -21.26 22.56
CA LYS A 683 3.55 -20.41 23.72
C LYS A 683 4.68 -19.41 23.98
N ASN A 684 4.31 -18.18 24.31
CA ASN A 684 5.21 -17.06 24.57
C ASN A 684 6.14 -16.72 23.39
N ASP A 685 5.75 -16.90 22.14
CA ASP A 685 6.65 -16.61 20.99
C ASP A 685 7.00 -15.10 20.85
N ILE A 686 8.10 -14.79 20.16
CA ILE A 686 8.38 -13.50 19.54
C ILE A 686 8.16 -13.65 18.03
N LEU A 687 7.07 -13.08 17.52
CA LEU A 687 6.74 -13.09 16.10
C LEU A 687 7.24 -11.81 15.43
N PHE A 688 8.11 -11.95 14.44
CA PHE A 688 8.45 -10.89 13.49
C PHE A 688 7.44 -10.88 12.34
N VAL A 689 6.86 -9.71 12.07
CA VAL A 689 5.92 -9.43 10.97
C VAL A 689 6.47 -8.34 10.07
N TYR A 690 6.01 -8.32 8.81
CA TYR A 690 6.57 -7.47 7.77
C TYR A 690 5.46 -6.73 7.02
N GLY A 691 5.41 -5.41 7.19
CA GLY A 691 4.40 -4.56 6.55
C GLY A 691 2.99 -4.70 7.11
N ASP A 692 2.05 -4.03 6.45
CA ASP A 692 0.71 -3.74 6.99
C ASP A 692 -0.17 -5.00 7.05
N ASN A 693 -0.19 -5.78 5.97
CA ASN A 693 -1.07 -6.97 5.84
C ASN A 693 -0.66 -8.14 6.75
N ASP A 694 0.57 -8.16 7.25
CA ASP A 694 1.01 -9.12 8.29
C ASP A 694 0.78 -8.58 9.71
N THR A 695 0.93 -7.27 9.88
CA THR A 695 0.93 -6.62 11.20
C THR A 695 -0.49 -6.34 11.69
N TYR A 696 -1.30 -5.66 10.90
CA TYR A 696 -2.59 -5.13 11.34
C TYR A 696 -3.62 -6.22 11.64
N PRO A 697 -3.74 -7.33 10.88
CA PRO A 697 -4.63 -8.42 11.27
C PRO A 697 -4.26 -9.04 12.61
N VAL A 698 -2.97 -9.22 12.88
CA VAL A 698 -2.48 -9.82 14.13
C VAL A 698 -2.69 -8.88 15.31
N TRP A 699 -2.36 -7.59 15.16
CA TRP A 699 -2.63 -6.57 16.16
C TRP A 699 -4.13 -6.44 16.44
N ALA A 700 -4.97 -6.44 15.40
CA ALA A 700 -6.41 -6.30 15.56
C ALA A 700 -7.01 -7.36 16.48
N ILE A 701 -6.64 -8.64 16.33
CA ILE A 701 -7.16 -9.71 17.19
C ILE A 701 -6.58 -9.61 18.61
N GLN A 702 -5.29 -9.30 18.76
CA GLN A 702 -4.70 -9.12 20.08
C GLN A 702 -5.36 -7.94 20.83
N GLU A 703 -5.65 -6.85 20.12
CA GLU A 703 -6.24 -5.66 20.74
C GLU A 703 -7.74 -5.82 20.99
N THR A 704 -8.51 -6.33 20.05
CA THR A 704 -9.96 -6.46 20.24
C THR A 704 -10.32 -7.64 21.17
N GLU A 705 -9.66 -8.78 21.03
CA GLU A 705 -10.07 -10.05 21.64
C GLU A 705 -9.09 -10.57 22.72
N ARG A 706 -7.89 -10.00 22.84
CA ARG A 706 -6.78 -10.54 23.68
C ARG A 706 -6.41 -11.97 23.32
N PHE A 707 -6.63 -12.37 22.07
CA PHE A 707 -6.23 -13.68 21.59
C PHE A 707 -4.71 -13.78 21.51
N ARG A 708 -4.11 -14.80 22.13
CA ARG A 708 -2.65 -15.01 22.13
C ARG A 708 -1.88 -13.76 22.57
N ASP A 709 -2.37 -13.07 23.60
CA ASP A 709 -1.71 -11.92 24.21
C ASP A 709 -0.41 -12.28 24.97
N ASP A 710 0.00 -13.55 24.92
CA ASP A 710 1.30 -14.08 25.32
C ASP A 710 2.40 -13.91 24.25
N VAL A 711 2.01 -13.74 22.98
CA VAL A 711 2.94 -13.56 21.85
C VAL A 711 3.33 -12.10 21.73
N LYS A 712 4.64 -11.82 21.63
CA LYS A 712 5.16 -10.49 21.33
C LYS A 712 5.28 -10.34 19.82
N VAL A 713 4.52 -9.41 19.24
CA VAL A 713 4.59 -9.08 17.82
C VAL A 713 5.58 -7.92 17.63
N VAL A 714 6.51 -8.09 16.68
CA VAL A 714 7.53 -7.12 16.32
C VAL A 714 7.41 -6.83 14.84
N ASN A 715 7.09 -5.59 14.47
CA ASN A 715 7.12 -5.19 13.07
C ASN A 715 8.56 -4.83 12.67
N PHE A 716 9.18 -5.64 11.81
CA PHE A 716 10.57 -5.47 11.42
C PHE A 716 10.81 -4.18 10.63
N THR A 717 9.86 -3.74 9.80
CA THR A 717 10.02 -2.52 8.99
C THR A 717 10.00 -1.26 9.86
N LEU A 718 9.31 -1.32 11.01
CA LEU A 718 9.28 -0.25 12.01
C LEU A 718 10.45 -0.31 13.00
N ALA A 719 11.15 -1.45 13.12
CA ALA A 719 12.30 -1.62 14.03
C ALA A 719 13.54 -0.77 13.67
N SER A 720 13.47 -0.01 12.57
CA SER A 720 14.43 1.04 12.22
C SER A 720 14.23 2.34 13.01
N THR A 721 13.13 2.47 13.76
CA THR A 721 12.78 3.69 14.49
C THR A 721 12.92 3.52 16.00
N PRO A 722 13.48 4.50 16.75
CA PRO A 722 13.70 4.36 18.20
C PRO A 722 12.42 4.09 19.00
N TRP A 723 11.32 4.78 18.68
CA TRP A 723 10.04 4.63 19.38
C TRP A 723 9.50 3.20 19.30
N ASN A 724 9.67 2.53 18.15
CA ASN A 724 9.21 1.16 17.98
C ASN A 724 10.07 0.19 18.80
N LEU A 725 11.39 0.42 18.83
CA LEU A 725 12.33 -0.36 19.64
C LEU A 725 12.00 -0.28 21.14
N ASP A 726 11.66 0.91 21.63
CA ASP A 726 11.20 1.09 23.01
C ASP A 726 9.89 0.35 23.27
N GLN A 727 8.93 0.44 22.34
CA GLN A 727 7.63 -0.24 22.44
C GLN A 727 7.76 -1.77 22.51
N VAL A 728 8.60 -2.39 21.67
CA VAL A 728 8.77 -3.86 21.67
C VAL A 728 9.55 -4.37 22.88
N LYS A 729 10.39 -3.53 23.51
CA LYS A 729 11.10 -3.81 24.77
C LYS A 729 10.19 -3.74 26.01
N ARG A 730 9.04 -3.07 25.92
CA ARG A 730 8.05 -3.04 27.01
C ARG A 730 7.22 -4.32 27.06
N ARG A 731 6.72 -4.67 28.25
CA ARG A 731 5.70 -5.71 28.41
C ARG A 731 4.37 -5.20 27.84
N THR A 732 3.70 -6.02 27.04
CA THR A 732 2.36 -5.75 26.51
C THR A 732 1.45 -6.89 26.93
N TYR A 733 0.43 -6.61 27.74
CA TYR A 733 -0.42 -7.64 28.35
C TYR A 733 0.40 -8.76 29.02
N ASN A 734 0.27 -10.00 28.53
CA ASN A 734 1.00 -11.17 29.03
C ASN A 734 2.32 -11.39 28.29
N ALA A 735 2.53 -10.78 27.13
CA ALA A 735 3.77 -10.86 26.37
C ALA A 735 4.89 -10.03 27.01
N ALA A 736 5.94 -10.70 27.46
CA ALA A 736 7.18 -10.04 27.88
C ALA A 736 7.79 -9.23 26.73
N GLY A 737 8.53 -8.17 27.06
CA GLY A 737 9.36 -7.45 26.10
C GLY A 737 10.40 -8.36 25.45
N ILE A 738 10.95 -7.92 24.32
CA ILE A 738 12.09 -8.63 23.71
C ILE A 738 13.31 -8.58 24.64
N PRO A 739 14.11 -9.65 24.74
CA PRO A 739 15.35 -9.64 25.53
C PRO A 739 16.40 -8.74 24.86
N GLY A 740 17.19 -8.03 25.64
CA GLY A 740 18.26 -7.17 25.12
C GLY A 740 18.95 -6.37 26.22
N ILE A 741 20.12 -5.81 25.91
CA ILE A 741 20.92 -4.96 26.80
C ILE A 741 21.14 -3.55 26.23
N LEU A 742 20.75 -3.29 24.99
CA LEU A 742 20.81 -1.95 24.42
C LEU A 742 19.75 -1.06 25.08
N THR A 743 20.15 0.16 25.41
CA THR A 743 19.31 1.22 25.97
C THR A 743 18.96 2.23 24.89
N HIS A 744 17.97 3.10 25.14
CA HIS A 744 17.56 4.12 24.17
C HIS A 744 18.74 4.95 23.63
N ASP A 745 19.71 5.31 24.49
CA ASP A 745 20.92 6.05 24.08
C ASP A 745 21.76 5.31 23.01
N ASP A 746 21.66 3.98 22.91
CA ASP A 746 22.40 3.14 21.96
C ASP A 746 21.73 3.05 20.57
N TYR A 747 20.46 3.43 20.43
CA TYR A 747 19.71 3.32 19.16
C TYR A 747 18.79 4.51 18.86
N ARG A 748 18.86 5.58 19.64
CA ARG A 748 18.16 6.84 19.36
C ARG A 748 18.50 7.40 17.97
N ASP A 749 17.75 8.40 17.52
CA ASP A 749 17.98 9.02 16.22
C ASP A 749 19.41 9.56 16.10
N GLY A 750 20.07 9.26 14.99
CA GLY A 750 21.45 9.68 14.74
C GLY A 750 22.51 8.84 15.44
N VAL A 751 22.16 7.76 16.13
CA VAL A 751 23.12 6.85 16.79
C VAL A 751 22.95 5.42 16.26
N ASN A 752 24.06 4.84 15.80
CA ASN A 752 24.13 3.50 15.24
C ASN A 752 23.08 3.25 14.12
N ASP A 753 22.69 4.30 13.39
CA ASP A 753 21.81 4.18 12.22
C ASP A 753 22.44 3.27 11.15
N GLN A 754 23.78 3.25 11.11
CA GLN A 754 24.60 2.38 10.28
C GLN A 754 25.81 1.91 11.09
N ILE A 755 26.08 0.61 11.04
CA ILE A 755 27.26 -0.02 11.62
C ILE A 755 28.06 -0.70 10.50
N TYR A 756 29.31 -0.28 10.27
CA TYR A 756 30.15 -0.88 9.24
C TYR A 756 30.75 -2.21 9.72
N LEU A 757 30.74 -3.25 8.88
CA LEU A 757 31.31 -4.55 9.20
C LEU A 757 32.66 -4.68 8.51
N MET A 758 33.73 -4.76 9.30
CA MET A 758 35.08 -4.86 8.79
C MET A 758 35.40 -6.30 8.34
N LYS A 759 35.94 -6.42 7.13
CA LYS A 759 36.52 -7.64 6.58
C LYS A 759 38.02 -7.68 6.84
N LYS A 760 38.63 -8.82 6.53
CA LYS A 760 40.09 -9.00 6.65
C LYS A 760 40.85 -7.97 5.80
N GLU A 761 40.35 -7.70 4.60
CA GLU A 761 40.94 -6.76 3.65
C GLU A 761 40.90 -5.33 4.18
N ASP A 762 39.83 -4.96 4.91
CA ASP A 762 39.74 -3.66 5.57
C ASP A 762 40.83 -3.51 6.64
N TRP A 763 41.03 -4.55 7.47
CA TRP A 763 42.09 -4.55 8.48
C TRP A 763 43.49 -4.50 7.85
N GLU A 764 43.75 -5.29 6.80
CA GLU A 764 45.00 -5.26 6.04
C GLU A 764 45.26 -3.85 5.47
N GLY A 765 44.23 -3.19 4.96
CA GLY A 765 44.26 -1.81 4.50
C GLY A 765 44.66 -0.83 5.60
N VAL A 766 43.97 -0.87 6.76
CA VAL A 766 44.26 -0.01 7.92
C VAL A 766 45.71 -0.16 8.38
N PHE A 767 46.19 -1.39 8.59
CA PHE A 767 47.56 -1.60 9.07
C PHE A 767 48.63 -1.27 8.01
N SER A 768 48.32 -1.45 6.72
CA SER A 768 49.21 -1.02 5.64
C SER A 768 49.33 0.49 5.57
N MET A 769 48.21 1.22 5.72
CA MET A 769 48.19 2.68 5.79
C MET A 769 49.00 3.19 6.97
N LEU A 770 48.80 2.64 8.17
CA LEU A 770 49.54 3.02 9.37
C LEU A 770 51.05 2.79 9.22
N LYS A 771 51.44 1.66 8.61
CA LYS A 771 52.84 1.36 8.29
C LYS A 771 53.44 2.38 7.31
N GLN A 772 52.69 2.79 6.28
CA GLN A 772 53.14 3.82 5.33
C GLN A 772 53.28 5.20 5.98
N GLN A 773 52.44 5.52 6.96
CA GLN A 773 52.50 6.76 7.74
C GLN A 773 53.60 6.75 8.83
N GLY A 774 54.34 5.65 8.99
CA GLY A 774 55.40 5.52 9.99
C GLY A 774 54.89 5.35 11.42
N ALA A 775 53.63 4.96 11.61
CA ALA A 775 53.08 4.68 12.93
C ALA A 775 53.79 3.47 13.59
N PRO A 776 53.95 3.44 14.92
CA PRO A 776 54.54 2.31 15.63
C PRO A 776 53.81 1.00 15.34
N GLU A 777 54.52 -0.14 15.30
CA GLU A 777 53.86 -1.45 15.12
C GLU A 777 52.88 -1.79 16.26
N THR A 778 52.99 -1.12 17.41
CA THR A 778 52.09 -1.25 18.56
C THR A 778 50.76 -0.49 18.42
N GLU A 779 50.59 0.32 17.37
CA GLU A 779 49.35 1.06 17.13
C GLU A 779 48.18 0.10 16.83
N PHE A 780 47.01 0.33 17.44
CA PHE A 780 45.82 -0.55 17.37
C PHE A 780 46.12 -2.04 17.68
N GLN A 781 47.05 -2.31 18.61
CA GLN A 781 47.46 -3.67 18.95
C GLN A 781 46.28 -4.56 19.33
N SER A 782 45.25 -4.02 20.01
CA SER A 782 44.07 -4.79 20.44
C SER A 782 43.22 -5.33 19.28
N PHE A 783 43.35 -4.75 18.09
CA PHE A 783 42.60 -5.12 16.89
C PHE A 783 43.39 -5.97 15.90
N ARG A 784 44.72 -6.09 16.04
CA ARG A 784 45.56 -6.93 15.16
C ARG A 784 45.12 -8.38 15.09
N LYS A 785 44.49 -8.91 16.15
CA LYS A 785 43.94 -10.27 16.16
C LYS A 785 42.94 -10.52 15.02
N TYR A 786 42.20 -9.51 14.57
CA TYR A 786 41.19 -9.62 13.50
C TYR A 786 41.79 -9.76 12.09
N LEU A 787 43.12 -9.68 11.93
CA LEU A 787 43.81 -10.15 10.72
C LEU A 787 43.68 -11.66 10.51
N THR A 788 43.45 -12.41 11.60
CA THR A 788 43.35 -13.87 11.61
C THR A 788 42.03 -14.37 12.18
N GLN A 789 41.42 -13.62 13.08
CA GLN A 789 40.11 -13.91 13.66
C GLN A 789 39.01 -13.30 12.79
N ASP A 790 38.25 -14.13 12.10
CA ASP A 790 37.18 -13.72 11.18
C ASP A 790 35.77 -13.85 11.77
N SER A 791 35.66 -14.26 13.04
CA SER A 791 34.38 -14.45 13.74
C SER A 791 34.44 -14.11 15.23
N ILE A 792 33.29 -13.67 15.78
CA ILE A 792 33.07 -13.41 17.20
C ILE A 792 31.67 -13.88 17.61
N THR A 793 31.41 -14.09 18.90
CA THR A 793 30.03 -14.35 19.38
C THR A 793 29.15 -13.10 19.30
N LEU A 794 27.83 -13.26 19.18
CA LEU A 794 26.89 -12.13 19.19
C LEU A 794 26.99 -11.28 20.47
N LYS A 795 27.30 -11.90 21.61
CA LYS A 795 27.55 -11.17 22.88
C LYS A 795 28.83 -10.34 22.81
N GLU A 796 29.90 -10.87 22.22
CA GLU A 796 31.13 -10.10 21.99
C GLU A 796 30.90 -8.97 21.00
N ALA A 797 30.07 -9.16 19.96
CA ALA A 797 29.68 -8.11 19.03
C ALA A 797 28.97 -6.95 19.75
N LEU A 798 27.99 -7.24 20.61
CA LEU A 798 27.34 -6.20 21.43
C LEU A 798 28.32 -5.51 22.39
N ASN A 799 29.16 -6.28 23.05
CA ASN A 799 30.16 -5.72 23.95
C ASN A 799 31.14 -4.83 23.19
N PHE A 800 31.50 -5.18 21.95
CA PHE A 800 32.31 -4.36 21.07
C PHE A 800 31.59 -3.06 20.69
N ILE A 801 30.30 -3.12 20.32
CA ILE A 801 29.50 -1.92 20.01
C ILE A 801 29.48 -0.96 21.20
N LYS A 802 29.28 -1.48 22.42
CA LYS A 802 29.22 -0.70 23.67
C LYS A 802 30.60 -0.31 24.22
N MET A 803 31.68 -0.90 23.72
CA MET A 803 33.04 -0.62 24.16
C MET A 803 33.42 0.82 23.82
N LYS A 804 33.97 1.52 24.82
CA LYS A 804 34.62 2.83 24.66
C LYS A 804 36.11 2.65 24.90
N SER A 805 36.94 2.92 23.90
CA SER A 805 38.40 2.89 24.04
C SER A 805 39.04 3.90 23.08
N PRO A 806 40.17 4.53 23.46
CA PRO A 806 40.87 5.47 22.59
C PRO A 806 41.21 4.87 21.22
N GLU A 807 41.65 3.61 21.17
CA GLU A 807 41.92 2.91 19.91
C GLU A 807 40.66 2.75 19.04
N LYS A 808 39.49 2.47 19.63
CA LYS A 808 38.26 2.37 18.83
C LYS A 808 37.82 3.75 18.32
N ASP A 809 37.94 4.78 19.15
CA ASP A 809 37.55 6.13 18.80
C ASP A 809 38.41 6.66 17.64
N GLU A 810 39.72 6.44 17.67
CA GLU A 810 40.61 6.77 16.54
C GLU A 810 40.25 5.99 15.27
N LEU A 811 39.87 4.72 15.38
CA LEU A 811 39.41 3.95 14.23
C LEU A 811 38.09 4.49 13.67
N LEU A 812 37.13 4.86 14.53
CA LEU A 812 35.88 5.47 14.10
C LEU A 812 36.11 6.83 13.43
N LYS A 813 37.05 7.65 13.94
CA LYS A 813 37.43 8.92 13.32
C LYS A 813 38.06 8.72 11.94
N MET A 814 38.85 7.67 11.75
CA MET A 814 39.40 7.33 10.43
C MET A 814 38.30 7.02 9.41
N TYR A 815 37.21 6.34 9.80
CA TYR A 815 36.13 5.95 8.88
C TYR A 815 35.05 7.01 8.71
N PHE A 816 34.70 7.72 9.79
CA PHE A 816 33.53 8.60 9.82
C PHE A 816 33.89 10.09 10.01
N GLY A 817 35.15 10.39 10.35
CA GLY A 817 35.64 11.74 10.64
C GLY A 817 35.41 12.18 12.09
N GLU A 818 36.19 13.17 12.51
CA GLU A 818 36.17 13.76 13.87
C GLU A 818 34.80 14.28 14.30
N GLU A 819 33.97 14.76 13.37
CA GLU A 819 32.65 15.34 13.72
C GLU A 819 31.56 14.28 13.96
N LYS A 820 31.76 13.06 13.48
CA LYS A 820 30.69 12.04 13.39
C LYS A 820 31.03 10.73 14.08
N TYR A 821 32.27 10.51 14.51
CA TYR A 821 32.73 9.23 15.04
C TYR A 821 31.85 8.69 16.20
N GLU A 822 31.31 9.55 17.06
CA GLU A 822 30.44 9.16 18.19
C GLU A 822 29.04 8.68 17.78
N LYS A 823 28.63 8.94 16.53
CA LYS A 823 27.29 8.60 15.99
C LYS A 823 27.24 7.24 15.31
N TYR A 824 28.38 6.76 14.84
CA TYR A 824 28.49 5.53 14.07
C TYR A 824 29.28 4.47 14.84
N ASN A 825 29.20 3.23 14.37
CA ASN A 825 29.96 2.14 14.93
C ASN A 825 30.56 1.27 13.84
N ILE A 826 31.46 0.40 14.27
CA ILE A 826 31.97 -0.69 13.46
C ILE A 826 31.85 -2.00 14.24
N LEU A 827 31.75 -3.10 13.50
CA LEU A 827 31.98 -4.44 14.02
C LEU A 827 33.25 -5.00 13.37
N PRO A 828 34.10 -5.69 14.14
CA PRO A 828 35.44 -6.05 13.66
C PRO A 828 35.47 -7.24 12.70
N VAL A 829 34.32 -7.88 12.45
CA VAL A 829 34.16 -9.08 11.63
C VAL A 829 32.78 -9.08 10.96
N THR A 830 32.61 -9.91 9.93
CA THR A 830 31.31 -10.17 9.28
C THR A 830 30.63 -11.46 9.73
N LYS A 831 31.33 -12.36 10.46
CA LYS A 831 30.77 -13.64 10.90
C LYS A 831 30.48 -13.65 12.40
N PHE A 832 29.26 -14.06 12.77
CA PHE A 832 28.78 -14.09 14.15
C PHE A 832 28.42 -15.48 14.62
N ILE A 833 28.86 -15.85 15.82
CA ILE A 833 28.55 -17.12 16.47
C ILE A 833 27.36 -16.92 17.40
N LEU A 834 26.28 -17.68 17.18
CA LEU A 834 25.15 -17.83 18.10
C LEU A 834 25.26 -19.16 18.86
N PRO A 835 25.65 -19.15 20.15
CA PRO A 835 25.70 -20.36 20.96
C PRO A 835 24.32 -21.00 21.15
N VAL A 836 24.25 -22.34 21.16
CA VAL A 836 23.00 -23.08 21.37
C VAL A 836 22.90 -23.61 22.79
N ASN A 837 21.86 -23.17 23.50
CA ASN A 837 21.50 -23.74 24.81
C ASN A 837 20.44 -24.83 24.62
N LYS A 838 20.89 -26.09 24.49
CA LYS A 838 20.02 -27.23 24.18
C LYS A 838 18.97 -27.50 25.26
N GLU A 839 19.33 -27.31 26.53
CA GLU A 839 18.40 -27.51 27.66
C GLU A 839 17.25 -26.50 27.61
N ASN A 840 17.58 -25.21 27.44
CA ASN A 840 16.57 -24.18 27.31
C ASN A 840 15.72 -24.36 26.05
N ALA A 841 16.33 -24.74 24.92
CA ALA A 841 15.60 -24.96 23.66
C ALA A 841 14.53 -26.06 23.79
N VAL A 842 14.83 -27.15 24.50
CA VAL A 842 13.84 -28.20 24.82
C VAL A 842 12.79 -27.68 25.81
N LYS A 843 13.22 -27.02 26.89
CA LYS A 843 12.32 -26.50 27.95
C LYS A 843 11.32 -25.45 27.42
N ALA A 844 11.75 -24.63 26.47
CA ALA A 844 10.93 -23.61 25.82
C ALA A 844 10.04 -24.17 24.70
N GLY A 845 10.19 -25.46 24.35
CA GLY A 845 9.44 -26.10 23.26
C GLY A 845 9.87 -25.65 21.86
N ILE A 846 11.09 -25.11 21.71
CA ILE A 846 11.67 -24.74 20.40
C ILE A 846 11.97 -26.01 19.60
N ILE A 847 12.48 -27.03 20.28
CA ILE A 847 12.76 -28.37 19.73
C ILE A 847 12.21 -29.45 20.65
N ASN A 848 12.03 -30.66 20.10
CA ASN A 848 11.68 -31.83 20.90
C ASN A 848 12.93 -32.49 21.49
N ALA A 849 12.80 -33.24 22.59
CA ALA A 849 13.92 -33.99 23.16
C ALA A 849 14.52 -35.01 22.18
N SER A 850 13.70 -35.54 21.26
CA SER A 850 14.14 -36.44 20.17
C SER A 850 15.04 -35.76 19.14
N ASP A 851 15.04 -34.43 19.05
CA ASP A 851 15.83 -33.68 18.08
C ASP A 851 17.29 -33.50 18.52
N LEU A 852 17.59 -33.69 19.81
CA LEU A 852 18.91 -33.45 20.42
C LEU A 852 20.12 -34.02 19.62
N PRO A 853 20.06 -35.20 19.00
CA PRO A 853 21.17 -35.74 18.20
C PRO A 853 21.55 -34.87 17.00
N ASN A 854 20.59 -34.12 16.43
CA ASN A 854 20.78 -33.31 15.23
C ASN A 854 20.98 -31.81 15.55
N VAL A 855 21.05 -31.46 16.82
CA VAL A 855 21.16 -30.07 17.28
C VAL A 855 22.61 -29.61 17.26
N ALA A 856 22.87 -28.52 16.53
CA ALA A 856 24.16 -27.86 16.50
C ALA A 856 24.55 -27.32 17.88
N ASN A 857 25.85 -27.27 18.19
CA ASN A 857 26.34 -26.65 19.42
C ASN A 857 26.35 -25.11 19.32
N GLN A 858 26.50 -24.60 18.11
CA GLN A 858 26.49 -23.18 17.78
C GLN A 858 26.05 -23.00 16.32
N ILE A 859 25.47 -21.85 16.00
CA ILE A 859 25.10 -21.43 14.66
C ILE A 859 26.12 -20.40 14.19
N MET A 860 26.69 -20.59 13.01
CA MET A 860 27.58 -19.63 12.36
C MET A 860 26.76 -18.78 11.39
N ILE A 861 26.67 -17.49 11.64
CA ILE A 861 25.96 -16.51 10.82
C ILE A 861 27.00 -15.76 9.99
N ASP A 862 26.89 -15.79 8.67
CA ASP A 862 27.75 -15.02 7.77
C ASP A 862 26.96 -13.82 7.25
N TYR A 863 27.15 -12.65 7.87
CA TYR A 863 26.43 -11.44 7.53
C TYR A 863 26.96 -10.86 6.22
N LYS A 864 26.17 -10.98 5.14
CA LYS A 864 26.65 -10.73 3.77
C LYS A 864 26.76 -9.25 3.41
N ALA A 865 25.94 -8.39 4.02
CA ALA A 865 26.00 -6.96 3.80
C ALA A 865 27.19 -6.32 4.55
N ASN A 866 27.76 -5.25 3.98
CA ASN A 866 28.89 -4.52 4.60
C ASN A 866 28.43 -3.53 5.69
N THR A 867 27.11 -3.33 5.83
CA THR A 867 26.51 -2.38 6.76
C THR A 867 25.34 -3.05 7.44
N LEU A 868 25.29 -2.95 8.77
CA LEU A 868 24.20 -3.41 9.61
C LEU A 868 23.38 -2.19 10.04
N TYR A 869 22.10 -2.20 9.69
CA TYR A 869 21.16 -1.13 10.03
C TYR A 869 20.47 -1.39 11.37
N LYS A 870 19.81 -0.36 11.90
CA LYS A 870 19.19 -0.39 13.24
C LYS A 870 18.19 -1.55 13.47
N SER A 871 17.43 -1.95 12.44
CA SER A 871 16.55 -3.13 12.48
C SER A 871 17.33 -4.42 12.78
N ASN A 872 18.47 -4.61 12.10
CA ASN A 872 19.37 -5.75 12.33
C ASN A 872 20.16 -5.62 13.63
N LEU A 873 20.43 -4.40 14.13
CA LEU A 873 21.01 -4.17 15.46
C LEU A 873 20.07 -4.67 16.56
N MET A 874 18.76 -4.47 16.42
CA MET A 874 17.77 -5.04 17.33
C MET A 874 17.81 -6.58 17.31
N MET A 875 17.90 -7.18 16.12
CA MET A 875 17.99 -8.63 15.99
C MET A 875 19.27 -9.17 16.64
N LEU A 876 20.39 -8.48 16.45
CA LEU A 876 21.67 -8.80 17.10
C LEU A 876 21.52 -8.73 18.63
N ASP A 877 20.88 -7.69 19.18
CA ASP A 877 20.62 -7.55 20.63
C ASP A 877 19.75 -8.69 21.17
N LEU A 878 18.67 -9.02 20.47
CA LEU A 878 17.76 -10.11 20.82
C LEU A 878 18.48 -11.46 20.83
N LEU A 879 19.16 -11.81 19.72
CA LEU A 879 19.80 -13.10 19.52
C LEU A 879 20.96 -13.31 20.50
N ALA A 880 21.66 -12.26 20.90
CA ALA A 880 22.71 -12.35 21.91
C ALA A 880 22.17 -12.66 23.33
N ASN A 881 20.90 -12.34 23.61
CA ASN A 881 20.36 -12.31 24.98
C ASN A 881 19.19 -13.27 25.26
N PHE A 882 18.54 -13.85 24.24
CA PHE A 882 17.37 -14.71 24.46
C PHE A 882 17.69 -16.10 25.06
N ASP A 883 18.93 -16.60 24.92
CA ASP A 883 19.44 -17.84 25.53
C ASP A 883 18.52 -19.07 25.30
N TRP A 884 17.83 -19.10 24.16
CA TRP A 884 16.86 -20.16 23.79
C TRP A 884 15.73 -20.40 24.80
N LYS A 885 15.43 -19.42 25.66
CA LYS A 885 14.34 -19.50 26.66
C LYS A 885 12.97 -19.20 26.09
N ARG A 886 12.92 -18.67 24.88
CA ARG A 886 11.73 -18.16 24.21
C ARG A 886 11.86 -18.45 22.70
N PRO A 887 10.81 -18.99 22.05
CA PRO A 887 10.80 -19.13 20.59
C PRO A 887 10.89 -17.77 19.89
N VAL A 888 11.45 -17.79 18.68
CA VAL A 888 11.50 -16.65 17.76
C VAL A 888 11.02 -17.15 16.40
N SER A 889 10.01 -16.49 15.85
CA SER A 889 9.37 -16.86 14.59
C SER A 889 9.27 -15.65 13.66
N PHE A 890 9.31 -15.92 12.36
CA PHE A 890 9.21 -14.92 11.28
C PHE A 890 7.98 -15.24 10.43
N SER A 891 7.11 -14.27 10.16
CA SER A 891 5.98 -14.50 9.25
C SER A 891 6.49 -14.81 7.85
N SER A 892 5.68 -15.55 7.08
CA SER A 892 6.01 -15.86 5.68
C SER A 892 6.17 -14.61 4.79
N GLY A 893 5.62 -13.47 5.20
CA GLY A 893 5.72 -12.21 4.44
C GLY A 893 7.12 -11.59 4.41
N GLY A 894 8.06 -11.99 5.28
CA GLY A 894 9.40 -11.39 5.36
C GLY A 894 10.56 -12.23 4.87
N ILE A 895 10.34 -13.50 4.51
CA ILE A 895 11.41 -14.45 4.16
C ILE A 895 11.91 -14.34 2.71
N TYR A 896 11.57 -13.25 2.02
CA TYR A 896 12.00 -13.00 0.64
C TYR A 896 13.44 -12.45 0.54
N ASP A 897 14.01 -12.01 1.66
CA ASP A 897 15.39 -11.53 1.76
C ASP A 897 16.04 -12.12 3.02
N SER A 898 17.20 -12.76 2.87
CA SER A 898 17.94 -13.35 3.99
C SER A 898 18.34 -12.31 5.04
N GLU A 899 18.53 -11.03 4.69
CA GLU A 899 18.85 -9.97 5.67
C GLU A 899 17.72 -9.74 6.67
N ASN A 900 16.45 -9.91 6.25
CA ASN A 900 15.26 -9.73 7.10
C ASN A 900 15.20 -10.70 8.28
N ILE A 901 15.90 -11.83 8.17
CA ILE A 901 16.00 -12.88 9.19
C ILE A 901 17.43 -13.05 9.70
N PHE A 902 18.29 -12.06 9.46
CA PHE A 902 19.69 -12.06 9.92
C PHE A 902 20.50 -13.25 9.38
N TYR A 903 20.25 -13.65 8.14
CA TYR A 903 20.91 -14.75 7.42
C TYR A 903 20.81 -16.11 8.14
N LEU A 904 19.65 -16.39 8.74
CA LEU A 904 19.35 -17.63 9.47
C LEU A 904 18.60 -18.67 8.62
N ASP A 905 18.62 -18.53 7.29
CA ASP A 905 17.82 -19.30 6.33
C ASP A 905 17.91 -20.83 6.55
N GLU A 906 19.12 -21.31 6.89
CA GLU A 906 19.43 -22.73 7.08
C GLU A 906 19.06 -23.28 8.48
N TYR A 907 18.48 -22.46 9.36
CA TYR A 907 18.18 -22.84 10.74
C TYR A 907 16.70 -22.59 11.10
N LEU A 908 15.81 -22.74 10.12
CA LEU A 908 14.38 -22.53 10.28
C LEU A 908 13.59 -23.83 10.33
N GLN A 909 12.45 -23.81 11.00
CA GLN A 909 11.36 -24.78 10.87
C GLN A 909 10.15 -24.09 10.27
N PHE A 910 9.55 -24.71 9.26
CA PHE A 910 8.30 -24.23 8.69
C PHE A 910 7.11 -24.71 9.52
N ASP A 911 6.47 -23.78 10.22
CA ASP A 911 5.29 -24.02 11.05
C ASP A 911 3.99 -23.50 10.39
N GLY A 912 4.02 -23.28 9.06
CA GLY A 912 2.85 -22.96 8.24
C GLY A 912 2.82 -21.51 7.77
N PHE A 913 2.24 -20.61 8.56
CA PHE A 913 2.29 -19.16 8.27
C PHE A 913 3.57 -18.47 8.79
N SER A 914 4.41 -19.22 9.48
CA SER A 914 5.62 -18.71 10.11
C SER A 914 6.78 -19.70 10.01
N TYR A 915 7.98 -19.15 10.09
CA TYR A 915 9.24 -19.87 10.14
C TYR A 915 9.87 -19.65 11.52
N ARG A 916 10.01 -20.72 12.28
CA ARG A 916 10.56 -20.68 13.63
C ARG A 916 12.05 -20.97 13.63
N LEU A 917 12.85 -20.16 14.32
CA LEU A 917 14.27 -20.39 14.51
C LEU A 917 14.50 -21.65 15.36
N ILE A 918 15.25 -22.62 14.82
CA ILE A 918 15.63 -23.87 15.48
C ILE A 918 17.13 -24.17 15.30
N PRO A 919 17.82 -24.81 16.26
CA PRO A 919 19.25 -25.07 16.16
C PRO A 919 19.59 -26.35 15.37
N ILE A 920 18.92 -26.57 14.24
CA ILE A 920 19.08 -27.76 13.38
C ILE A 920 19.32 -27.29 11.96
N HIS A 921 20.50 -27.60 11.44
CA HIS A 921 20.90 -27.21 10.09
C HIS A 921 20.03 -27.93 9.05
N THR A 922 19.27 -27.13 8.30
CA THR A 922 18.33 -27.55 7.26
C THR A 922 18.52 -26.63 6.05
N PRO A 923 19.37 -27.02 5.08
CA PRO A 923 19.61 -26.19 3.91
C PRO A 923 18.34 -26.09 3.05
N PRO A 924 18.18 -25.01 2.26
CA PRO A 924 17.12 -24.90 1.27
C PRO A 924 17.10 -26.13 0.35
N THR A 925 15.90 -26.57 -0.02
CA THR A 925 15.77 -27.66 -0.99
C THR A 925 16.16 -27.20 -2.41
N SER A 926 16.36 -28.13 -3.34
CA SER A 926 16.60 -27.81 -4.76
C SER A 926 15.50 -26.95 -5.38
N ASP A 927 14.29 -27.04 -4.84
CA ASP A 927 13.10 -26.38 -5.35
C ASP A 927 12.87 -25.03 -4.64
N GLY A 928 13.79 -24.61 -3.77
CA GLY A 928 13.78 -23.34 -3.06
C GLY A 928 13.02 -23.33 -1.73
N ASP A 929 12.36 -24.43 -1.34
CA ASP A 929 11.67 -24.53 -0.06
C ASP A 929 12.64 -24.37 1.13
N LEU A 930 12.31 -23.44 2.04
CA LEU A 930 13.08 -23.14 3.26
C LEU A 930 12.56 -23.88 4.49
N GLY A 931 13.48 -24.21 5.40
CA GLY A 931 13.21 -24.72 6.74
C GLY A 931 12.74 -26.17 6.83
N ARG A 932 12.99 -26.78 7.99
CA ARG A 932 12.57 -28.15 8.36
C ARG A 932 11.05 -28.24 8.39
N VAL A 933 10.49 -29.37 7.96
CA VAL A 933 9.06 -29.66 8.10
C VAL A 933 8.85 -30.82 9.07
N ASP A 934 8.25 -30.55 10.23
CA ASP A 934 7.69 -31.60 11.10
C ASP A 934 6.25 -31.90 10.68
N GLY A 935 6.06 -32.99 9.93
CA GLY A 935 4.75 -33.35 9.37
C GLY A 935 3.66 -33.58 10.42
N ASN A 936 3.99 -34.08 11.62
CA ASN A 936 2.99 -34.31 12.67
C ASN A 936 2.61 -33.00 13.37
N SER A 937 3.59 -32.13 13.65
CA SER A 937 3.31 -30.80 14.18
C SER A 937 2.45 -30.00 13.20
N LEU A 938 2.87 -29.94 11.93
CA LEU A 938 2.19 -29.17 10.90
C LEU A 938 0.80 -29.72 10.56
N TYR A 939 0.58 -31.04 10.67
CA TYR A 939 -0.77 -31.63 10.60
C TYR A 939 -1.72 -31.00 11.62
N ASN A 940 -1.29 -30.90 12.90
CA ASN A 940 -2.12 -30.32 13.94
C ASN A 940 -2.34 -28.82 13.71
N VAL A 941 -1.34 -28.10 13.21
CA VAL A 941 -1.46 -26.68 12.85
C VAL A 941 -2.52 -26.49 11.77
N VAL A 942 -2.39 -27.19 10.63
CA VAL A 942 -3.31 -27.05 9.48
C VAL A 942 -4.74 -27.47 9.84
N LYS A 943 -4.92 -28.50 10.67
CA LYS A 943 -6.24 -28.92 11.16
C LYS A 943 -6.93 -27.88 12.03
N ASN A 944 -6.19 -26.93 12.60
CA ASN A 944 -6.70 -25.85 13.45
C ASN A 944 -6.85 -24.50 12.72
N TYR A 945 -6.52 -24.44 11.43
CA TYR A 945 -6.72 -23.22 10.63
C TYR A 945 -8.20 -22.87 10.49
N ARG A 946 -8.46 -21.57 10.39
CA ARG A 946 -9.68 -21.03 9.79
C ARG A 946 -9.34 -20.58 8.37
N TRP A 947 -10.25 -20.77 7.42
CA TRP A 947 -9.93 -20.78 5.97
C TRP A 947 -10.53 -19.61 5.19
N GLY A 948 -11.00 -18.55 5.84
CA GLY A 948 -11.47 -17.32 5.19
C GLY A 948 -12.78 -17.44 4.41
N ASN A 949 -13.37 -18.65 4.35
CA ASN A 949 -14.58 -19.01 3.60
C ASN A 949 -14.44 -19.02 2.06
N PHE A 950 -13.24 -19.33 1.53
CA PHE A 950 -13.04 -19.50 0.08
C PHE A 950 -13.89 -20.61 -0.56
N LYS A 951 -14.40 -21.56 0.22
CA LYS A 951 -15.28 -22.63 -0.28
C LYS A 951 -16.64 -22.15 -0.80
N ASP A 952 -17.10 -20.97 -0.38
CA ASP A 952 -18.31 -20.38 -0.95
C ASP A 952 -17.96 -19.61 -2.23
N LEU A 953 -18.20 -20.26 -3.37
CA LEU A 953 -17.86 -19.70 -4.67
C LEU A 953 -18.70 -18.48 -5.06
N ASN A 954 -19.77 -18.17 -4.34
CA ASN A 954 -20.56 -16.95 -4.56
C ASN A 954 -19.99 -15.72 -3.82
N THR A 955 -19.11 -15.94 -2.84
CA THR A 955 -18.45 -14.85 -2.13
C THR A 955 -17.30 -14.32 -3.00
N HIS A 956 -17.24 -13.00 -3.15
CA HIS A 956 -16.18 -12.31 -3.85
C HIS A 956 -15.00 -12.03 -2.90
N PHE A 957 -13.78 -12.21 -3.41
CA PHE A 957 -12.53 -11.93 -2.70
C PHE A 957 -11.59 -11.19 -3.63
N ASP A 958 -11.05 -10.08 -3.15
CA ASP A 958 -10.07 -9.27 -3.88
C ASP A 958 -8.69 -9.96 -3.98
N GLU A 959 -7.78 -9.33 -4.73
CA GLU A 959 -6.43 -9.83 -4.96
C GLU A 959 -5.63 -9.99 -3.66
N THR A 960 -5.78 -9.07 -2.70
CA THR A 960 -5.11 -9.17 -1.40
C THR A 960 -5.57 -10.42 -0.63
N ALA A 961 -6.88 -10.70 -0.58
CA ALA A 961 -7.38 -11.91 0.05
C ALA A 961 -6.92 -13.19 -0.67
N THR A 962 -6.98 -13.21 -2.00
CA THR A 962 -6.66 -14.40 -2.78
C THR A 962 -5.16 -14.69 -2.86
N SER A 963 -4.29 -13.69 -2.79
CA SER A 963 -2.83 -13.89 -2.71
C SER A 963 -2.41 -14.73 -1.49
N ASN A 964 -3.13 -14.59 -0.37
CA ASN A 964 -2.85 -15.30 0.89
C ASN A 964 -3.24 -16.80 0.86
N ILE A 965 -3.95 -17.27 -0.17
CA ILE A 965 -4.27 -18.69 -0.39
C ILE A 965 -3.00 -19.54 -0.46
N ILE A 966 -1.93 -18.98 -1.00
CA ILE A 966 -0.65 -19.68 -1.20
C ILE A 966 -0.14 -20.24 0.14
N SER A 967 -0.20 -19.47 1.22
CA SER A 967 0.27 -19.88 2.54
C SER A 967 -0.56 -21.05 3.12
N TYR A 968 -1.88 -21.03 2.94
CA TYR A 968 -2.76 -22.13 3.36
C TYR A 968 -2.44 -23.45 2.62
N ARG A 969 -2.39 -23.39 1.29
CA ARG A 969 -2.13 -24.56 0.44
C ARG A 969 -0.71 -25.08 0.60
N SER A 970 0.27 -24.19 0.71
CA SER A 970 1.67 -24.56 0.95
C SER A 970 1.83 -25.27 2.30
N SER A 971 1.22 -24.73 3.36
CA SER A 971 1.17 -25.39 4.69
C SER A 971 0.63 -26.81 4.60
N ALA A 972 -0.54 -27.00 3.99
CA ALA A 972 -1.16 -28.30 3.84
C ALA A 972 -0.34 -29.26 2.97
N SER A 973 0.23 -28.76 1.87
CA SER A 973 0.99 -29.56 0.90
C SER A 973 2.33 -30.04 1.47
N ARG A 974 3.07 -29.14 2.13
CA ARG A 974 4.36 -29.47 2.75
C ARG A 974 4.17 -30.45 3.92
N ALA A 975 3.12 -30.25 4.73
CA ALA A 975 2.74 -31.21 5.77
C ALA A 975 2.41 -32.58 5.19
N ALA A 976 1.56 -32.62 4.15
CA ALA A 976 1.16 -33.86 3.50
C ALA A 976 2.34 -34.60 2.87
N ALA A 977 3.25 -33.88 2.21
CA ALA A 977 4.49 -34.45 1.68
C ALA A 977 5.34 -35.11 2.77
N ALA A 978 5.62 -34.39 3.87
CA ALA A 978 6.40 -34.91 4.99
C ALA A 978 5.73 -36.16 5.63
N LEU A 979 4.41 -36.12 5.83
CA LEU A 979 3.64 -37.24 6.37
C LEU A 979 3.68 -38.45 5.43
N ALA A 980 3.44 -38.24 4.14
CA ALA A 980 3.43 -39.31 3.14
C ALA A 980 4.80 -40.01 3.04
N LEU A 981 5.88 -39.23 3.03
CA LEU A 981 7.25 -39.76 2.99
C LEU A 981 7.64 -40.50 4.29
N SER A 982 7.03 -40.13 5.42
CA SER A 982 7.15 -40.88 6.68
C SER A 982 6.24 -42.13 6.77
N GLY A 983 5.48 -42.43 5.72
CA GLY A 983 4.55 -43.56 5.66
C GLY A 983 3.12 -43.26 6.15
N GLN A 984 2.85 -42.08 6.69
CA GLN A 984 1.54 -41.65 7.20
C GLN A 984 0.60 -41.12 6.10
N LYS A 985 0.38 -41.93 5.06
CA LYS A 985 -0.37 -41.52 3.86
C LYS A 985 -1.81 -41.09 4.14
N THR A 986 -2.51 -41.73 5.08
CA THR A 986 -3.91 -41.38 5.41
C THR A 986 -4.02 -39.93 5.91
N LYS A 987 -3.12 -39.51 6.81
CA LYS A 987 -3.09 -38.13 7.31
C LYS A 987 -2.71 -37.14 6.20
N ALA A 988 -1.77 -37.51 5.33
CA ALA A 988 -1.39 -36.69 4.20
C ALA A 988 -2.59 -36.40 3.28
N LEU A 989 -3.37 -37.42 2.95
CA LEU A 989 -4.57 -37.27 2.11
C LEU A 989 -5.65 -36.43 2.79
N GLU A 990 -5.83 -36.58 4.09
CA GLU A 990 -6.77 -35.76 4.86
C GLU A 990 -6.47 -34.26 4.74
N LEU A 991 -5.20 -33.85 4.82
CA LEU A 991 -4.81 -32.43 4.70
C LEU A 991 -5.01 -31.91 3.26
N LEU A 992 -4.64 -32.70 2.26
CA LEU A 992 -4.79 -32.31 0.85
C LEU A 992 -6.26 -32.19 0.46
N ASP A 993 -7.10 -33.15 0.88
CA ASP A 993 -8.54 -33.12 0.63
C ASP A 993 -9.22 -31.98 1.41
N LEU A 994 -8.74 -31.66 2.63
CA LEU A 994 -9.20 -30.49 3.38
C LEU A 994 -8.89 -29.19 2.63
N ALA A 995 -7.64 -28.98 2.20
CA ALA A 995 -7.24 -27.78 1.47
C ALA A 995 -7.99 -27.65 0.13
N ALA A 996 -8.21 -28.77 -0.58
CA ALA A 996 -8.97 -28.77 -1.83
C ALA A 996 -10.46 -28.44 -1.61
N LYS A 997 -11.03 -28.85 -0.48
CA LYS A 997 -12.41 -28.54 -0.10
C LYS A 997 -12.57 -27.08 0.34
N GLU A 998 -11.66 -26.58 1.17
CA GLU A 998 -11.74 -25.24 1.74
C GLU A 998 -11.33 -24.16 0.72
N ILE A 999 -10.46 -24.50 -0.24
CA ILE A 999 -10.03 -23.59 -1.31
C ILE A 999 -10.12 -24.31 -2.67
N PRO A 1000 -11.31 -24.33 -3.30
CA PRO A 1000 -11.53 -25.05 -4.55
C PRO A 1000 -10.68 -24.51 -5.72
N ALA A 1001 -10.03 -25.42 -6.45
CA ALA A 1001 -9.19 -25.08 -7.60
C ALA A 1001 -9.99 -24.56 -8.82
N GLU A 1002 -11.30 -24.78 -8.85
CA GLU A 1002 -12.20 -24.29 -9.92
C GLU A 1002 -12.21 -22.76 -10.01
N LYS A 1003 -12.28 -22.08 -8.86
CA LYS A 1003 -12.25 -20.61 -8.77
C LYS A 1003 -10.84 -20.09 -8.49
N TYR A 1004 -10.09 -20.74 -7.60
CA TYR A 1004 -8.76 -20.29 -7.17
C TYR A 1004 -7.66 -21.13 -7.82
N ASN A 1005 -7.46 -20.90 -9.11
CA ASN A 1005 -6.47 -21.61 -9.91
C ASN A 1005 -5.12 -20.89 -9.90
N ASP A 1006 -4.32 -21.11 -8.85
CA ASP A 1006 -2.93 -20.63 -8.77
C ASP A 1006 -1.97 -21.82 -9.01
N PRO A 1007 -1.29 -21.90 -10.16
CA PRO A 1007 -0.42 -23.03 -10.49
C PRO A 1007 0.70 -23.27 -9.49
N ARG A 1008 1.21 -22.23 -8.82
CA ARG A 1008 2.31 -22.33 -7.85
C ARG A 1008 1.90 -23.19 -6.65
N SER A 1009 0.82 -22.80 -5.96
CA SER A 1009 0.32 -23.50 -4.78
C SER A 1009 -0.34 -24.86 -5.11
N LEU A 1010 -1.01 -24.96 -6.26
CA LEU A 1010 -1.65 -26.21 -6.68
C LEU A 1010 -0.64 -27.26 -7.15
N SER A 1011 0.52 -26.86 -7.70
CA SER A 1011 1.62 -27.79 -8.02
C SER A 1011 2.15 -28.49 -6.76
N SER A 1012 2.27 -27.78 -5.64
CA SER A 1012 2.64 -28.41 -4.36
C SER A 1012 1.62 -29.46 -3.91
N MET A 1013 0.32 -29.21 -4.15
CA MET A 1013 -0.74 -30.20 -3.87
C MET A 1013 -0.65 -31.41 -4.80
N VAL A 1014 -0.35 -31.20 -6.09
CA VAL A 1014 -0.12 -32.27 -7.07
C VAL A 1014 1.00 -33.18 -6.58
N TYR A 1015 2.15 -32.61 -6.21
CA TYR A 1015 3.27 -33.35 -5.63
C TYR A 1015 2.83 -34.18 -4.41
N GLY A 1016 2.11 -33.54 -3.47
CA GLY A 1016 1.56 -34.18 -2.27
C GLY A 1016 0.68 -35.39 -2.58
N TYR A 1017 -0.24 -35.29 -3.55
CA TYR A 1017 -1.11 -36.40 -3.94
C TYR A 1017 -0.32 -37.56 -4.58
N VAL A 1018 0.71 -37.28 -5.39
CA VAL A 1018 1.57 -38.34 -5.97
C VAL A 1018 2.28 -39.11 -4.86
N VAL A 1019 2.98 -38.43 -3.95
CA VAL A 1019 3.73 -39.11 -2.88
C VAL A 1019 2.83 -39.82 -1.87
N ALA A 1020 1.59 -39.33 -1.68
CA ALA A 1020 0.58 -39.98 -0.87
C ALA A 1020 -0.11 -41.18 -1.57
N GLY A 1021 0.17 -41.42 -2.86
CA GLY A 1021 -0.36 -42.56 -3.62
C GLY A 1021 -1.71 -42.34 -4.30
N GLN A 1022 -2.18 -41.10 -4.43
CA GLN A 1022 -3.42 -40.74 -5.14
C GLN A 1022 -3.11 -40.21 -6.55
N GLU A 1023 -2.49 -41.07 -7.36
CA GLU A 1023 -2.00 -40.74 -8.71
C GLU A 1023 -3.11 -40.14 -9.61
N GLN A 1024 -4.29 -40.75 -9.64
CA GLN A 1024 -5.42 -40.27 -10.47
C GLN A 1024 -5.88 -38.86 -10.09
N LYS A 1025 -5.91 -38.52 -8.79
CA LYS A 1025 -6.26 -37.17 -8.33
C LYS A 1025 -5.18 -36.16 -8.74
N ALA A 1026 -3.91 -36.53 -8.56
CA ALA A 1026 -2.78 -35.68 -8.92
C ALA A 1026 -2.75 -35.36 -10.41
N LEU A 1027 -2.87 -36.38 -11.27
CA LEU A 1027 -2.86 -36.24 -12.72
C LEU A 1027 -4.05 -35.41 -13.22
N LYS A 1028 -5.25 -35.63 -12.66
CA LYS A 1028 -6.43 -34.83 -13.00
C LYS A 1028 -6.22 -33.35 -12.68
N LEU A 1029 -5.67 -33.03 -11.50
CA LEU A 1029 -5.38 -31.65 -11.12
C LEU A 1029 -4.29 -31.05 -12.03
N ALA A 1030 -3.20 -31.78 -12.28
CA ALA A 1030 -2.14 -31.34 -13.18
C ALA A 1030 -2.64 -31.05 -14.61
N ASP A 1031 -3.53 -31.89 -15.14
CA ASP A 1031 -4.10 -31.68 -16.48
C ASP A 1031 -5.00 -30.44 -16.55
N VAL A 1032 -5.75 -30.13 -15.48
CA VAL A 1032 -6.53 -28.89 -15.38
C VAL A 1032 -5.61 -27.67 -15.39
N LEU A 1033 -4.52 -27.70 -14.60
CA LEU A 1033 -3.54 -26.61 -14.56
C LEU A 1033 -2.86 -26.38 -15.92
N LYS A 1034 -2.32 -27.45 -16.53
CA LYS A 1034 -1.66 -27.40 -17.84
C LYS A 1034 -2.60 -26.85 -18.93
N LYS A 1035 -3.86 -27.28 -18.93
CA LYS A 1035 -4.87 -26.79 -19.87
C LYS A 1035 -5.12 -25.29 -19.68
N GLY A 1036 -5.32 -24.83 -18.44
CA GLY A 1036 -5.52 -23.40 -18.15
C GLY A 1036 -4.32 -22.54 -18.56
N ILE A 1037 -3.09 -23.00 -18.29
CA ILE A 1037 -1.85 -22.32 -18.71
C ILE A 1037 -1.80 -22.15 -20.23
N PHE A 1038 -2.15 -23.19 -20.99
CA PHE A 1038 -2.19 -23.11 -22.45
C PHE A 1038 -3.33 -22.24 -22.97
N GLU A 1039 -4.52 -22.27 -22.36
CA GLU A 1039 -5.64 -21.40 -22.73
C GLU A 1039 -5.29 -19.92 -22.56
N GLU A 1040 -4.63 -19.57 -21.45
CA GLU A 1040 -4.11 -18.23 -21.23
C GLU A 1040 -3.04 -17.85 -22.26
N TYR A 1041 -2.07 -18.73 -22.50
CA TYR A 1041 -1.01 -18.46 -23.45
C TYR A 1041 -1.55 -18.26 -24.88
N GLU A 1042 -2.53 -19.05 -25.29
CA GLU A 1042 -3.22 -18.89 -26.59
C GLU A 1042 -4.00 -17.59 -26.67
N TYR A 1043 -4.60 -17.12 -25.57
CA TYR A 1043 -5.23 -15.81 -25.53
C TYR A 1043 -4.19 -14.70 -25.76
N TYR A 1044 -3.06 -14.75 -25.04
CA TYR A 1044 -1.98 -13.76 -25.19
C TYR A 1044 -1.44 -13.70 -26.62
N LEU A 1045 -1.26 -14.86 -27.28
CA LEU A 1045 -0.78 -14.93 -28.66
C LEU A 1045 -1.73 -14.28 -29.69
N LYS A 1046 -3.03 -14.17 -29.36
CA LYS A 1046 -4.06 -13.54 -30.22
C LYS A 1046 -4.15 -12.03 -30.05
N LEU A 1047 -3.52 -11.46 -29.01
CA LEU A 1047 -3.52 -10.02 -28.78
C LEU A 1047 -2.65 -9.29 -29.81
N SER A 1048 -2.82 -7.96 -29.91
CA SER A 1048 -1.98 -7.14 -30.79
C SER A 1048 -0.50 -7.18 -30.35
N PRO A 1049 0.47 -6.88 -31.24
CA PRO A 1049 1.88 -6.80 -30.85
C PRO A 1049 2.15 -5.77 -29.73
N HIS A 1050 1.36 -4.70 -29.67
CA HIS A 1050 1.44 -3.71 -28.61
C HIS A 1050 1.01 -4.30 -27.26
N ASP A 1051 -0.16 -4.93 -27.22
CA ASP A 1051 -0.68 -5.54 -25.99
C ASP A 1051 0.21 -6.69 -25.50
N GLN A 1052 0.75 -7.51 -26.43
CA GLN A 1052 1.71 -8.57 -26.10
C GLN A 1052 2.97 -8.02 -25.40
N LYS A 1053 3.38 -6.78 -25.69
CA LYS A 1053 4.49 -6.12 -24.99
C LYS A 1053 4.09 -5.76 -23.56
N LEU A 1054 2.87 -5.23 -23.36
CA LEU A 1054 2.35 -4.84 -22.04
C LEU A 1054 2.19 -6.05 -21.11
N ILE A 1055 1.63 -7.16 -21.61
CA ILE A 1055 1.50 -8.43 -20.86
C ILE A 1055 2.74 -9.33 -20.94
N GLY A 1056 3.89 -8.77 -21.32
CA GLY A 1056 5.08 -9.56 -21.62
C GLY A 1056 5.59 -10.36 -20.40
N ARG A 1057 5.34 -9.87 -19.18
CA ARG A 1057 5.73 -10.57 -17.94
C ARG A 1057 4.89 -11.82 -17.73
N GLU A 1058 3.57 -11.73 -17.85
CA GLU A 1058 2.63 -12.83 -17.70
C GLU A 1058 2.79 -13.85 -18.81
N MET A 1059 3.06 -13.39 -20.03
CA MET A 1059 3.33 -14.28 -21.15
C MET A 1059 4.62 -15.10 -20.92
N ARG A 1060 5.69 -14.46 -20.42
CA ARG A 1060 6.95 -15.14 -20.09
C ARG A 1060 6.88 -16.07 -18.88
N SER A 1061 5.90 -15.90 -17.98
CA SER A 1061 5.73 -16.79 -16.81
C SER A 1061 5.07 -18.13 -17.17
N LYS A 1062 4.25 -18.21 -18.22
CA LYS A 1062 3.50 -19.42 -18.58
C LYS A 1062 4.38 -20.67 -18.80
N PRO A 1063 5.53 -20.59 -19.50
CA PRO A 1063 6.46 -21.72 -19.61
C PRO A 1063 6.96 -22.24 -18.26
N MET A 1064 7.32 -21.35 -17.34
CA MET A 1064 7.76 -21.70 -15.98
C MET A 1064 6.61 -22.31 -15.17
N GLU A 1065 5.40 -21.74 -15.24
CA GLU A 1065 4.22 -22.32 -14.58
C GLU A 1065 3.91 -23.73 -15.10
N TYR A 1066 4.07 -23.97 -16.41
CA TYR A 1066 3.89 -25.30 -17.00
C TYR A 1066 4.94 -26.28 -16.48
N SER A 1067 6.21 -25.88 -16.44
CA SER A 1067 7.27 -26.73 -15.92
C SER A 1067 7.09 -27.03 -14.44
N LEU A 1068 6.63 -26.09 -13.62
CA LEU A 1068 6.31 -26.31 -12.19
C LEU A 1068 5.29 -27.44 -12.01
N VAL A 1069 4.22 -27.44 -12.80
CA VAL A 1069 3.18 -28.48 -12.74
C VAL A 1069 3.74 -29.85 -13.18
N VAL A 1070 4.57 -29.86 -14.23
CA VAL A 1070 5.18 -31.08 -14.74
C VAL A 1070 6.20 -31.64 -13.75
N SER A 1071 7.06 -30.77 -13.20
CA SER A 1071 8.07 -31.12 -12.19
C SER A 1071 7.41 -31.70 -10.95
N ALA A 1072 6.32 -31.11 -10.45
CA ALA A 1072 5.59 -31.63 -9.29
C ALA A 1072 5.18 -33.12 -9.45
N VAL A 1073 4.75 -33.53 -10.65
CA VAL A 1073 4.41 -34.93 -10.93
C VAL A 1073 5.68 -35.79 -11.06
N ALA A 1074 6.65 -35.33 -11.86
CA ALA A 1074 7.88 -36.06 -12.12
C ALA A 1074 8.69 -36.29 -10.83
N ASP A 1075 8.87 -35.26 -10.02
CA ASP A 1075 9.53 -35.32 -8.73
C ASP A 1075 8.77 -36.19 -7.73
N GLY A 1076 7.44 -36.13 -7.75
CA GLY A 1076 6.60 -37.04 -6.97
C GLY A 1076 6.91 -38.50 -7.29
N TYR A 1077 6.93 -38.88 -8.57
CA TYR A 1077 7.29 -40.23 -9.02
C TYR A 1077 8.74 -40.60 -8.66
N ARG A 1078 9.70 -39.70 -8.90
CA ARG A 1078 11.10 -39.90 -8.53
C ARG A 1078 11.25 -40.18 -7.04
N LYS A 1079 10.55 -39.44 -6.19
CA LYS A 1079 10.64 -39.56 -4.73
C LYS A 1079 10.07 -40.89 -4.21
N ILE A 1080 9.05 -41.45 -4.87
CA ILE A 1080 8.51 -42.78 -4.56
C ILE A 1080 9.22 -43.92 -5.31
N GLY A 1081 10.34 -43.65 -6.00
CA GLY A 1081 11.17 -44.64 -6.67
C GLY A 1081 10.67 -45.08 -8.06
N GLN A 1082 9.72 -44.38 -8.67
CA GLN A 1082 9.14 -44.69 -9.98
C GLN A 1082 9.75 -43.83 -11.11
N LYS A 1083 11.08 -43.90 -11.28
CA LYS A 1083 11.81 -43.06 -12.26
C LYS A 1083 11.33 -43.22 -13.70
N ASP A 1084 11.03 -44.45 -14.14
CA ASP A 1084 10.55 -44.70 -15.51
C ASP A 1084 9.19 -44.04 -15.77
N LYS A 1085 8.30 -44.02 -14.77
CA LYS A 1085 7.03 -43.29 -14.87
C LYS A 1085 7.25 -41.78 -14.94
N ALA A 1086 8.20 -41.26 -14.16
CA ALA A 1086 8.57 -39.85 -14.21
C ALA A 1086 9.05 -39.46 -15.62
N TYR A 1087 9.98 -40.23 -16.17
CA TYR A 1087 10.49 -40.03 -17.53
C TYR A 1087 9.38 -40.10 -18.59
N ASN A 1088 8.55 -41.14 -18.56
CA ASN A 1088 7.43 -41.28 -19.50
C ASN A 1088 6.42 -40.13 -19.39
N TYR A 1089 6.16 -39.63 -18.18
CA TYR A 1089 5.28 -38.48 -17.99
C TYR A 1089 5.90 -37.17 -18.51
N LEU A 1090 7.22 -36.99 -18.34
CA LEU A 1090 7.95 -35.85 -18.89
C LEU A 1090 7.89 -35.84 -20.42
N VAL A 1091 8.23 -36.96 -21.06
CA VAL A 1091 8.14 -37.12 -22.53
C VAL A 1091 6.71 -36.84 -23.01
N LYS A 1092 5.69 -37.40 -22.34
CA LYS A 1092 4.28 -37.15 -22.67
C LYS A 1092 3.88 -35.69 -22.49
N SER A 1093 4.47 -34.99 -21.52
CA SER A 1093 4.19 -33.57 -21.27
C SER A 1093 4.84 -32.64 -22.31
N ILE A 1094 5.78 -33.16 -23.11
CA ILE A 1094 6.40 -32.45 -24.25
C ILE A 1094 5.55 -32.60 -25.53
N GLU A 1095 4.79 -33.68 -25.69
CA GLU A 1095 3.96 -33.93 -26.90
C GLU A 1095 3.02 -32.76 -27.30
N PRO A 1096 2.35 -32.04 -26.38
CA PRO A 1096 1.54 -30.88 -26.74
C PRO A 1096 2.38 -29.72 -27.30
N ILE A 1097 3.61 -29.56 -26.82
CA ILE A 1097 4.56 -28.55 -27.29
C ILE A 1097 5.09 -28.96 -28.67
N ASP A 1098 5.42 -30.25 -28.86
CA ASP A 1098 5.78 -30.81 -30.17
C ASP A 1098 4.68 -30.60 -31.20
N SER A 1099 3.42 -30.81 -30.82
CA SER A 1099 2.28 -30.58 -31.70
C SER A 1099 2.17 -29.12 -32.15
N ARG A 1100 2.46 -28.17 -31.26
CA ARG A 1100 2.49 -26.73 -31.56
C ARG A 1100 3.66 -26.38 -32.47
N PHE A 1101 4.85 -26.90 -32.16
CA PHE A 1101 6.06 -26.70 -32.95
C PHE A 1101 5.91 -27.26 -34.37
N ASN A 1102 5.40 -28.48 -34.51
CA ASN A 1102 5.19 -29.11 -35.81
C ASN A 1102 4.20 -28.32 -36.68
N ARG A 1103 3.09 -27.85 -36.10
CA ARG A 1103 2.14 -26.98 -36.81
C ARG A 1103 2.77 -25.65 -37.22
N PHE A 1104 3.60 -25.06 -36.36
CA PHE A 1104 4.36 -23.87 -36.69
C PHE A 1104 5.31 -24.10 -37.88
N VAL A 1105 6.04 -25.22 -37.87
CA VAL A 1105 6.93 -25.62 -38.98
C VAL A 1105 6.16 -25.88 -40.28
N GLU A 1106 4.99 -26.53 -40.22
CA GLU A 1106 4.11 -26.72 -41.39
C GLU A 1106 3.65 -25.38 -41.98
N ASN A 1107 3.18 -24.46 -41.12
CA ASN A 1107 2.79 -23.12 -41.56
C ASN A 1107 3.96 -22.38 -42.23
N LEU A 1108 5.19 -22.50 -41.73
CA LEU A 1108 6.36 -21.89 -42.36
C LEU A 1108 6.63 -22.46 -43.77
N LYS A 1109 6.48 -23.78 -43.95
CA LYS A 1109 6.66 -24.44 -45.26
C LYS A 1109 5.62 -24.01 -46.30
N GLU A 1110 4.44 -23.60 -45.86
CA GLU A 1110 3.39 -23.06 -46.73
C GLU A 1110 3.64 -21.60 -47.15
N MET A 1111 4.63 -20.92 -46.54
CA MET A 1111 4.99 -19.54 -46.84
C MET A 1111 6.13 -19.46 -47.88
N GLY A 1112 6.18 -18.34 -48.62
CA GLY A 1112 7.35 -18.04 -49.45
C GLY A 1112 8.61 -17.78 -48.60
N LYS A 1113 9.78 -18.14 -49.12
CA LYS A 1113 11.09 -18.12 -48.43
C LYS A 1113 11.36 -16.88 -47.58
N GLU A 1114 11.20 -15.68 -48.15
CA GLU A 1114 11.44 -14.41 -47.41
C GLU A 1114 10.45 -14.17 -46.27
N LYS A 1115 9.22 -14.69 -46.40
CA LYS A 1115 8.21 -14.61 -45.34
C LYS A 1115 8.48 -15.67 -44.28
N ALA A 1116 8.82 -16.89 -44.68
CA ALA A 1116 9.19 -17.98 -43.76
C ALA A 1116 10.40 -17.60 -42.90
N MET A 1117 11.44 -16.98 -43.49
CA MET A 1117 12.61 -16.49 -42.76
C MET A 1117 12.24 -15.49 -41.67
N ARG A 1118 11.40 -14.48 -41.98
CA ARG A 1118 10.95 -13.47 -41.00
C ARG A 1118 10.03 -14.06 -39.93
N GLU A 1119 9.16 -14.98 -40.32
CA GLU A 1119 8.20 -15.61 -39.42
C GLU A 1119 8.83 -16.68 -38.52
N SER A 1120 10.00 -17.21 -38.90
CA SER A 1120 10.71 -18.25 -38.14
C SER A 1120 11.16 -17.78 -36.75
N GLU A 1121 11.43 -16.48 -36.56
CA GLU A 1121 11.76 -15.89 -35.27
C GLU A 1121 10.66 -16.10 -34.22
N LYS A 1122 9.40 -16.26 -34.65
CA LYS A 1122 8.27 -16.56 -33.74
C LYS A 1122 8.40 -17.92 -33.04
N VAL A 1123 9.36 -18.75 -33.42
CA VAL A 1123 9.73 -19.96 -32.67
C VAL A 1123 10.11 -19.65 -31.22
N GLN A 1124 10.59 -18.43 -30.94
CA GLN A 1124 10.87 -17.92 -29.58
C GLN A 1124 9.62 -17.85 -28.69
N LYS A 1125 8.42 -17.95 -29.26
CA LYS A 1125 7.16 -18.08 -28.52
C LYS A 1125 6.84 -19.54 -28.14
N ILE A 1126 7.66 -20.50 -28.55
CA ILE A 1126 7.47 -21.93 -28.27
C ILE A 1126 8.67 -22.47 -27.48
N THR A 1127 9.90 -22.12 -27.87
CA THR A 1127 11.14 -22.64 -27.28
C THR A 1127 11.27 -22.47 -25.76
N PRO A 1128 10.74 -21.42 -25.10
CA PRO A 1128 10.82 -21.34 -23.64
C PRO A 1128 10.14 -22.51 -22.92
N PHE A 1129 9.06 -23.08 -23.47
CA PHE A 1129 8.43 -24.26 -22.88
C PHE A 1129 9.34 -25.49 -22.92
N TYR A 1130 10.17 -25.62 -23.96
CA TYR A 1130 11.18 -26.68 -24.02
C TYR A 1130 12.29 -26.44 -23.00
N GLN A 1131 12.85 -25.23 -22.97
CA GLN A 1131 13.99 -24.88 -22.10
C GLN A 1131 13.70 -25.21 -20.63
N TYR A 1132 12.58 -24.74 -20.09
CA TYR A 1132 12.20 -25.05 -18.71
C TYR A 1132 11.95 -26.54 -18.45
N LEU A 1133 11.52 -27.32 -19.45
CA LEU A 1133 11.34 -28.76 -19.29
C LEU A 1133 12.64 -29.55 -19.46
N PHE A 1134 13.62 -29.00 -20.19
CA PHE A 1134 14.95 -29.61 -20.30
C PHE A 1134 15.67 -29.61 -18.95
N ASP A 1135 15.56 -28.54 -18.18
CA ASP A 1135 16.09 -28.48 -16.81
C ASP A 1135 15.46 -29.57 -15.92
N VAL A 1136 14.16 -29.83 -16.08
CA VAL A 1136 13.45 -30.90 -15.37
C VAL A 1136 13.82 -32.29 -15.90
N MET A 1137 14.17 -32.42 -17.18
CA MET A 1137 14.54 -33.68 -17.84
C MET A 1137 15.98 -34.11 -17.53
N GLU A 1138 16.90 -33.17 -17.32
CA GLU A 1138 18.34 -33.42 -17.14
C GLU A 1138 18.67 -34.54 -16.13
N PRO A 1139 18.02 -34.64 -14.95
CA PRO A 1139 18.28 -35.72 -14.00
C PRO A 1139 17.84 -37.12 -14.45
N TYR A 1140 17.07 -37.22 -15.55
CA TYR A 1140 16.51 -38.46 -16.09
C TYR A 1140 17.17 -38.84 -17.42
N ASP A 1141 17.39 -37.87 -18.30
CA ASP A 1141 18.08 -38.03 -19.57
C ASP A 1141 18.86 -36.75 -19.93
N SER A 1142 20.18 -36.82 -19.79
CA SER A 1142 21.09 -35.70 -20.08
C SER A 1142 21.35 -35.47 -21.57
N THR A 1143 20.98 -36.41 -22.46
CA THR A 1143 21.18 -36.24 -23.91
C THR A 1143 19.94 -35.72 -24.62
N TYR A 1144 18.74 -35.98 -24.07
CA TYR A 1144 17.45 -35.57 -24.64
C TYR A 1144 17.41 -34.09 -25.06
N SER A 1145 17.85 -33.18 -24.18
CA SER A 1145 17.84 -31.74 -24.46
C SER A 1145 18.62 -31.38 -25.73
N LYS A 1146 19.86 -31.86 -25.84
CA LYS A 1146 20.73 -31.60 -27.00
C LYS A 1146 20.16 -32.19 -28.28
N GLU A 1147 19.66 -33.42 -28.23
CA GLU A 1147 19.03 -34.07 -29.38
C GLU A 1147 17.79 -33.33 -29.85
N LYS A 1148 16.97 -32.85 -28.91
CA LYS A 1148 15.74 -32.12 -29.22
C LYS A 1148 16.03 -30.72 -29.76
N GLU A 1149 17.00 -30.00 -29.21
CA GLU A 1149 17.46 -28.72 -29.74
C GLU A 1149 17.98 -28.84 -31.17
N GLU A 1150 18.75 -29.89 -31.46
CA GLU A 1150 19.23 -30.17 -32.82
C GLU A 1150 18.05 -30.47 -33.76
N GLN A 1151 17.07 -31.25 -33.34
CA GLN A 1151 15.84 -31.52 -34.11
C GLN A 1151 15.06 -30.24 -34.42
N ILE A 1152 14.85 -29.39 -33.41
CA ILE A 1152 14.15 -28.11 -33.54
C ILE A 1152 14.89 -27.20 -34.54
N THR A 1153 16.20 -27.06 -34.37
CA THR A 1153 17.06 -26.23 -35.22
C THR A 1153 17.02 -26.70 -36.68
N ASN A 1154 17.22 -28.00 -36.90
CA ASN A 1154 17.19 -28.60 -38.23
C ASN A 1154 15.82 -28.47 -38.91
N ALA A 1155 14.72 -28.57 -38.15
CA ALA A 1155 13.36 -28.43 -38.69
C ALA A 1155 13.07 -26.98 -39.14
N ILE A 1156 13.51 -25.98 -38.37
CA ILE A 1156 13.38 -24.57 -38.74
C ILE A 1156 14.23 -24.24 -39.97
N ILE A 1157 15.50 -24.67 -40.00
CA ILE A 1157 16.39 -24.47 -41.16
C ILE A 1157 15.73 -25.04 -42.42
N LYS A 1158 15.25 -26.29 -42.38
CA LYS A 1158 14.59 -26.93 -43.53
C LYS A 1158 13.29 -26.24 -43.96
N ALA A 1159 12.54 -25.65 -43.04
CA ALA A 1159 11.27 -24.97 -43.36
C ALA A 1159 11.48 -23.57 -43.96
N THR A 1160 12.64 -22.95 -43.71
CA THR A 1160 12.98 -21.60 -44.21
C THR A 1160 13.84 -21.60 -45.48
N GLN A 1161 14.29 -22.78 -45.91
CA GLN A 1161 15.09 -22.98 -47.13
C GLN A 1161 14.21 -23.08 -48.36
#